data_AF-A0A6S6PEY0-F1
#
_entry.id   AF-A0A6S6PEY0-F1
#
_cell.length_a   1.000
_cell.length_b   1.000
_cell.length_c   1.000
_cell.angle_alpha   90.00
_cell.angle_beta   90.00
_cell.angle_gamma   90.00
#
_symmetry.space_group_name_H-M   'P 1'
#
loop_
_entity.id
_entity.type
_entity.pdbx_description
1 polymer ?
#
loop_
_entity_poly.entity_id
_entity_poly.type
_entity_poly.pdbx_seq_one_letter_code
_entity_poly.pdbx_strand_id
1 'polypeptide(L)'
;MQVMRRKGQGSLIQALACLSVLVTLSACSPVSIHRLSLIDAYKERTRSALETDQFSASTHTVLQRQNLLAVWKTKPEKALASLRLATQEGFYSKDVSSQIFALAELNYLLARRHHDPALFMMAALYAYAYLSPDAPEAERPSPYDEHFRQACDLYMLALTEALGSPARVGSQVWTLPVGRLELQANPDDLNWHGHILTDFRPTARFAVSGLNNIYSEPGLGEPLAAIPQMNAGETHSFQISDKMRVPVSLFMEIDHSREQVLSDHMVGRMVLTASDNATERREDSHQVPLQYDPTTARAVSLSESVDWSAEYIGFLNGRYFDNHKRLQLAAIEPHRKGRMPVVLVYGTASSAGRWANMINDLLADPEIRKHFEFWVFSYGTGNPIPYSAVQLRQSLQEAIQNLGGMQADPALDHITLIGHSQGGLLSKMLVINAENRLWDGLISVPLDQLNLTSRTRDMLREALFPSAMPEVKNVVFISTPQHGSYLATLSVSRILGRMITFPLTVTHVLNQLVQADDALRLDMSPWRVASVYGMSPQSSFIQSLSAIEVSPDVEAHSIIPVTGDGPSPTASDGVVNYESAHVPYVNSELVVKHSEHSTQSNPVTIAEVRRILFQQILETSSDQPPSGDMAKRNIMRIGGEYVPTGRSWK
;
A
#
# COMPACT_ATOMS: atom_id res chain seq x y z
N MET A 1 72.39 42.31 -69.78
CA MET A 1 72.79 41.52 -68.59
C MET A 1 71.70 41.62 -67.53
N GLN A 2 70.66 40.79 -67.63
CA GLN A 2 69.60 40.64 -66.65
C GLN A 2 69.91 39.40 -65.80
N VAL A 3 70.33 39.64 -64.57
CA VAL A 3 70.70 38.60 -63.59
C VAL A 3 69.82 38.81 -62.35
N MET A 4 69.36 37.69 -61.78
CA MET A 4 68.85 37.53 -60.41
C MET A 4 67.53 38.21 -60.04
N ARG A 5 66.40 37.57 -60.37
CA ARG A 5 65.16 37.68 -59.56
C ARG A 5 64.23 36.49 -59.81
N ARG A 6 64.66 35.27 -59.47
CA ARG A 6 63.77 34.08 -59.56
C ARG A 6 64.12 32.89 -58.63
N LYS A 7 64.89 33.10 -57.56
CA LYS A 7 65.25 32.01 -56.61
C LYS A 7 64.62 32.10 -55.20
N GLY A 8 63.84 33.14 -54.89
CA GLY A 8 63.28 33.33 -53.53
C GLY A 8 61.83 32.92 -53.29
N GLN A 9 60.98 32.83 -54.33
CA GLN A 9 59.54 32.56 -54.15
C GLN A 9 59.18 31.06 -54.07
N GLY A 10 59.95 30.17 -54.68
CA GLY A 10 59.69 28.72 -54.62
C GLY A 10 59.92 28.11 -53.23
N SER A 11 60.97 28.56 -52.53
CA SER A 11 61.33 28.04 -51.20
C SER A 11 60.36 28.47 -50.10
N LEU A 12 59.80 29.69 -50.18
CA LEU A 12 58.84 30.17 -49.18
C LEU A 12 57.47 29.51 -49.36
N ILE A 13 57.02 29.30 -50.61
CA ILE A 13 55.77 28.60 -50.92
C ILE A 13 55.87 27.10 -50.60
N GLN A 14 57.02 26.47 -50.83
CA GLN A 14 57.25 25.08 -50.41
C GLN A 14 57.36 24.92 -48.89
N ALA A 15 57.96 25.89 -48.18
CA ALA A 15 58.00 25.89 -46.72
C ALA A 15 56.62 26.14 -46.11
N LEU A 16 55.81 27.06 -46.66
CA LEU A 16 54.42 27.30 -46.23
C LEU A 16 53.49 26.13 -46.58
N ALA A 17 53.69 25.47 -47.73
CA ALA A 17 52.96 24.25 -48.09
C ALA A 17 53.35 23.07 -47.20
N CYS A 18 54.64 22.90 -46.86
CA CYS A 18 55.07 21.87 -45.91
C CYS A 18 54.59 22.17 -44.48
N LEU A 19 54.55 23.44 -44.06
CA LEU A 19 54.03 23.83 -42.75
C LEU A 19 52.50 23.66 -42.66
N SER A 20 51.76 23.96 -43.74
CA SER A 20 50.31 23.72 -43.79
C SER A 20 49.95 22.24 -43.92
N VAL A 21 50.79 21.43 -44.58
CA VAL A 21 50.66 19.95 -44.57
C VAL A 21 51.06 19.35 -43.21
N LEU A 22 52.05 19.91 -42.52
CA LEU A 22 52.43 19.48 -41.15
C LEU A 22 51.38 19.88 -40.10
N VAL A 23 50.70 21.02 -40.26
CA VAL A 23 49.61 21.47 -39.38
C VAL A 23 48.31 20.69 -39.63
N THR A 24 48.07 20.18 -40.85
CA THR A 24 46.92 19.28 -41.13
C THR A 24 47.18 17.82 -40.78
N LEU A 25 48.44 17.41 -40.59
CA LEU A 25 48.82 16.05 -40.18
C LEU A 25 48.94 15.86 -38.67
N SER A 26 48.87 16.92 -37.85
CA SER A 26 49.08 16.87 -36.40
C SER A 26 47.81 16.72 -35.53
N ALA A 27 46.68 16.26 -36.07
CA ALA A 27 45.45 16.09 -35.28
C ALA A 27 44.64 14.80 -35.57
N CYS A 28 45.26 13.76 -36.15
CA CYS A 28 44.64 12.43 -36.18
C CYS A 28 45.17 11.57 -35.02
N SER A 29 44.83 11.97 -33.78
CA SER A 29 44.92 10.99 -32.69
C SER A 29 43.84 9.94 -32.93
N PRO A 30 44.16 8.63 -32.97
CA PRO A 30 43.15 7.57 -33.11
C PRO A 30 42.19 7.50 -31.91
N VAL A 31 42.50 8.24 -30.84
CA VAL A 31 41.68 8.39 -29.65
C VAL A 31 41.48 9.88 -29.37
N SER A 32 40.22 10.32 -29.35
CA SER A 32 39.83 11.64 -28.85
C SER A 32 39.13 11.50 -27.50
N ILE A 33 39.33 12.48 -26.62
CA ILE A 33 38.64 12.55 -25.34
C ILE A 33 37.82 13.83 -25.32
N HIS A 34 36.53 13.71 -25.07
CA HIS A 34 35.62 14.83 -24.87
C HIS A 34 35.19 14.86 -23.42
N ARG A 35 35.29 16.04 -22.80
CA ARG A 35 34.83 16.24 -21.42
C ARG A 35 33.31 16.40 -21.43
N LEU A 36 32.61 15.44 -20.84
CA LEU A 36 31.16 15.49 -20.62
C LEU A 36 30.84 16.20 -19.29
N SER A 37 29.59 16.65 -19.14
CA SER A 37 29.04 16.97 -17.82
C SER A 37 28.91 15.69 -16.99
N LEU A 38 28.84 15.80 -15.66
CA LEU A 38 28.67 14.62 -14.79
C LEU A 38 27.37 13.86 -15.10
N ILE A 39 26.29 14.58 -15.44
CA ILE A 39 25.00 13.99 -15.78
C ILE A 39 25.09 13.23 -17.11
N ASP A 40 25.72 13.81 -18.13
CA ASP A 40 25.86 13.16 -19.44
C ASP A 40 26.83 11.97 -19.36
N ALA A 41 27.88 12.07 -18.55
CA ALA A 41 28.79 10.95 -18.28
C ALA A 41 28.07 9.79 -17.57
N TYR A 42 27.18 10.09 -16.62
CA TYR A 42 26.35 9.08 -15.96
C TYR A 42 25.39 8.42 -16.96
N LYS A 43 24.65 9.21 -17.76
CA LYS A 43 23.74 8.68 -18.80
C LYS A 43 24.46 7.80 -19.82
N GLU A 44 25.65 8.22 -20.28
CA GLU A 44 26.45 7.42 -21.22
C GLU A 44 26.90 6.10 -20.59
N ARG A 45 27.26 6.13 -19.30
CA ARG A 45 27.68 4.93 -18.55
C ARG A 45 26.53 3.97 -18.27
N THR A 46 25.36 4.47 -17.87
CA THR A 46 24.20 3.63 -17.51
C THR A 46 23.28 3.30 -18.68
N ARG A 47 23.63 3.75 -19.90
CA ARG A 47 22.86 3.47 -21.11
C ARG A 47 22.62 1.96 -21.25
N SER A 48 21.37 1.59 -21.49
CA SER A 48 20.96 0.22 -21.80
C SER A 48 19.71 0.18 -22.66
N ALA A 49 19.37 -1.02 -23.11
CA ALA A 49 18.14 -1.31 -23.84
C ALA A 49 16.84 -1.04 -23.06
N LEU A 50 16.93 -0.86 -21.73
CA LEU A 50 15.78 -0.59 -20.87
C LEU A 50 15.24 0.83 -21.08
N GLU A 51 16.13 1.79 -21.31
CA GLU A 51 15.77 3.21 -21.42
C GLU A 51 15.82 3.73 -22.85
N THR A 52 16.59 3.08 -23.73
CA THR A 52 16.88 3.58 -25.09
C THR A 52 16.76 2.48 -26.14
N ASP A 53 16.84 2.83 -27.42
CA ASP A 53 16.96 1.87 -28.52
C ASP A 53 18.42 1.42 -28.78
N GLN A 54 19.33 1.73 -27.85
CA GLN A 54 20.74 1.38 -27.88
C GLN A 54 21.06 0.38 -26.77
N PHE A 55 22.03 -0.50 -27.03
CA PHE A 55 22.56 -1.42 -26.03
C PHE A 55 23.69 -0.77 -25.21
N SER A 56 23.99 -1.40 -24.08
CA SER A 56 25.05 -1.00 -23.14
C SER A 56 26.46 -1.04 -23.73
N ALA A 57 27.41 -0.38 -23.07
CA ALA A 57 28.82 -0.38 -23.48
C ALA A 57 29.46 -1.78 -23.39
N SER A 58 29.00 -2.63 -22.47
CA SER A 58 29.46 -4.03 -22.36
C SER A 58 28.99 -4.86 -23.54
N THR A 59 27.70 -4.79 -23.91
CA THR A 59 27.16 -5.42 -25.11
C THR A 59 27.84 -4.90 -26.37
N HIS A 60 28.14 -3.60 -26.45
CA HIS A 60 28.95 -3.04 -27.53
C HIS A 60 30.32 -3.71 -27.61
N THR A 61 31.00 -3.87 -26.47
CA THR A 61 32.32 -4.51 -26.40
C THR A 61 32.25 -5.97 -26.86
N VAL A 62 31.24 -6.73 -26.45
CA VAL A 62 31.01 -8.11 -26.89
C VAL A 62 30.83 -8.17 -28.41
N LEU A 63 29.92 -7.36 -28.97
CA LEU A 63 29.69 -7.32 -30.41
C LEU A 63 30.92 -6.84 -31.19
N GLN A 64 31.69 -5.89 -30.65
CA GLN A 64 32.93 -5.42 -31.28
C GLN A 64 34.00 -6.53 -31.32
N ARG A 65 34.22 -7.23 -30.20
CA ARG A 65 35.20 -8.32 -30.09
C ARG A 65 34.89 -9.50 -31.00
N GLN A 66 33.60 -9.79 -31.21
CA GLN A 66 33.14 -10.84 -32.10
C GLN A 66 32.87 -10.37 -33.54
N ASN A 67 33.18 -9.11 -33.86
CA ASN A 67 32.95 -8.51 -35.19
C ASN A 67 31.48 -8.57 -35.66
N LEU A 68 30.54 -8.41 -34.73
CA LEU A 68 29.10 -8.49 -34.97
C LEU A 68 28.39 -7.13 -35.03
N LEU A 69 29.05 -5.99 -34.74
CA LEU A 69 28.40 -4.67 -34.76
C LEU A 69 27.77 -4.30 -36.10
N ALA A 70 28.47 -4.51 -37.22
CA ALA A 70 27.94 -4.23 -38.55
C ALA A 70 26.82 -5.20 -38.94
N VAL A 71 26.93 -6.45 -38.49
CA VAL A 71 25.90 -7.48 -38.70
C VAL A 71 24.64 -7.12 -37.93
N TRP A 72 24.75 -6.72 -36.66
CA TRP A 72 23.62 -6.29 -35.83
C TRP A 72 22.82 -5.15 -36.48
N LYS A 73 23.51 -4.15 -37.04
CA LYS A 73 22.87 -3.01 -37.71
C LYS A 73 22.06 -3.39 -38.94
N THR A 74 22.45 -4.47 -39.64
CA THR A 74 21.86 -4.83 -40.95
C THR A 74 21.00 -6.10 -40.91
N LYS A 75 21.32 -7.03 -40.01
CA LYS A 75 20.74 -8.38 -39.87
C LYS A 75 20.79 -8.81 -38.39
N PRO A 76 19.98 -8.19 -37.51
CA PRO A 76 20.05 -8.41 -36.06
C PRO A 76 19.83 -9.88 -35.64
N GLU A 77 18.93 -10.61 -36.32
CA GLU A 77 18.66 -12.02 -36.06
C GLU A 77 19.89 -12.89 -36.35
N LYS A 78 20.61 -12.58 -37.43
CA LYS A 78 21.86 -13.27 -37.77
C LYS A 78 22.96 -12.97 -36.75
N ALA A 79 23.07 -11.72 -36.30
CA ALA A 79 24.03 -11.35 -35.26
C ALA A 79 23.75 -12.09 -33.94
N LEU A 80 22.48 -12.17 -33.53
CA LEU A 80 22.06 -12.95 -32.35
C LEU A 80 22.40 -14.43 -32.48
N ALA A 81 22.07 -15.07 -33.61
CA ALA A 81 22.38 -16.47 -33.85
C ALA A 81 23.90 -16.73 -33.82
N SER A 82 24.70 -15.85 -34.43
CA SER A 82 26.16 -15.96 -34.40
C SER A 82 26.75 -15.76 -33.01
N LEU A 83 26.27 -14.78 -32.24
CA LEU A 83 26.69 -14.56 -30.85
C LEU A 83 26.38 -15.80 -30.01
N ARG A 84 25.16 -16.33 -30.12
CA ARG A 84 24.73 -17.52 -29.39
C ARG A 84 25.60 -18.74 -29.68
N LEU A 85 25.90 -18.99 -30.96
CA LEU A 85 26.79 -20.08 -31.36
C LEU A 85 28.21 -19.90 -30.78
N ALA A 86 28.76 -18.70 -30.86
CA ALA A 86 30.06 -18.40 -30.26
C ALA A 86 30.07 -18.64 -28.74
N THR A 87 29.00 -18.27 -28.04
CA THR A 87 28.83 -18.55 -26.61
C THR A 87 28.79 -20.05 -26.33
N GLN A 88 28.05 -20.84 -27.11
CA GLN A 88 27.98 -22.30 -27.00
C GLN A 88 29.35 -22.97 -27.20
N GLU A 89 30.13 -22.50 -28.17
CA GLU A 89 31.45 -23.04 -28.49
C GLU A 89 32.53 -22.60 -27.49
N GLY A 90 32.19 -21.76 -26.51
CA GLY A 90 33.14 -21.22 -25.53
C GLY A 90 34.16 -20.25 -26.15
N PHE A 91 33.82 -19.63 -27.28
CA PHE A 91 34.67 -18.63 -27.92
C PHE A 91 34.76 -17.38 -27.02
N TYR A 92 35.98 -17.03 -26.61
CA TYR A 92 36.22 -16.09 -25.49
C TYR A 92 35.58 -16.55 -24.16
N SER A 93 35.79 -17.81 -23.75
CA SER A 93 35.20 -18.42 -22.54
C SER A 93 35.32 -17.63 -21.23
N LYS A 94 36.34 -16.75 -21.09
CA LYS A 94 36.45 -15.82 -19.95
C LYS A 94 35.36 -14.73 -19.91
N ASP A 95 34.59 -14.58 -20.98
CA ASP A 95 33.61 -13.52 -21.24
C ASP A 95 32.16 -14.08 -21.33
N VAL A 96 31.94 -15.36 -20.95
CA VAL A 96 30.64 -16.04 -21.13
C VAL A 96 29.50 -15.28 -20.44
N SER A 97 29.69 -14.79 -19.22
CA SER A 97 28.66 -14.00 -18.53
C SER A 97 28.30 -12.73 -19.29
N SER A 98 29.29 -11.99 -19.82
CA SER A 98 29.04 -10.79 -20.63
C SER A 98 28.37 -11.13 -21.97
N GLN A 99 28.66 -12.29 -22.56
CA GLN A 99 27.97 -12.77 -23.75
C GLN A 99 26.51 -13.16 -23.48
N ILE A 100 26.23 -13.83 -22.35
CA ILE A 100 24.86 -14.15 -21.92
C ILE A 100 24.08 -12.86 -21.63
N PHE A 101 24.68 -11.89 -20.94
CA PHE A 101 24.07 -10.57 -20.74
C PHE A 101 23.76 -9.87 -22.08
N ALA A 102 24.72 -9.86 -23.01
CA ALA A 102 24.51 -9.30 -24.35
C ALA A 102 23.38 -10.00 -25.10
N LEU A 103 23.25 -11.33 -24.98
CA LEU A 103 22.11 -12.07 -25.54
C LEU A 103 20.79 -11.62 -24.91
N ALA A 104 20.72 -11.41 -23.59
CA ALA A 104 19.52 -10.89 -22.94
C ALA A 104 19.14 -9.49 -23.47
N GLU A 105 20.09 -8.56 -23.48
CA GLU A 105 19.86 -7.18 -23.89
C GLU A 105 19.46 -7.06 -25.37
N LEU A 106 20.13 -7.81 -26.26
CA LEU A 106 19.86 -7.77 -27.70
C LEU A 106 18.52 -8.43 -28.05
N ASN A 107 18.15 -9.53 -27.36
CA ASN A 107 16.80 -10.11 -27.53
C ASN A 107 15.74 -9.12 -27.07
N TYR A 108 15.94 -8.40 -25.96
CA TYR A 108 15.00 -7.39 -25.48
C TYR A 108 14.81 -6.24 -26.47
N LEU A 109 15.89 -5.70 -27.05
CA LEU A 109 15.81 -4.67 -28.09
C LEU A 109 15.04 -5.14 -29.31
N LEU A 110 15.32 -6.36 -29.77
CA LEU A 110 14.67 -6.93 -30.94
C LEU A 110 13.19 -7.24 -30.66
N ALA A 111 12.88 -7.73 -29.46
CA ALA A 111 11.51 -7.97 -28.98
C ALA A 111 10.70 -6.68 -28.95
N ARG A 112 11.26 -5.57 -28.42
CA ARG A 112 10.60 -4.26 -28.42
C ARG A 112 10.30 -3.74 -29.83
N ARG A 113 11.20 -3.98 -30.79
CA ARG A 113 11.02 -3.57 -32.19
C ARG A 113 9.94 -4.36 -32.90
N HIS A 114 9.83 -5.66 -32.63
CA HIS A 114 8.89 -6.54 -33.31
C HIS A 114 7.60 -6.82 -32.53
N HIS A 115 7.54 -6.39 -31.27
CA HIS A 115 6.48 -6.75 -30.32
C HIS A 115 6.28 -8.27 -30.23
N ASP A 116 7.39 -9.02 -30.15
CA ASP A 116 7.39 -10.49 -30.17
C ASP A 116 7.56 -11.07 -28.75
N PRO A 117 6.51 -11.70 -28.17
CA PRO A 117 6.57 -12.32 -26.85
C PRO A 117 7.64 -13.42 -26.72
N ALA A 118 7.96 -14.15 -27.80
CA ALA A 118 8.96 -15.20 -27.76
C ALA A 118 10.38 -14.63 -27.62
N LEU A 119 10.66 -13.48 -28.23
CA LEU A 119 11.92 -12.76 -28.05
C LEU A 119 12.02 -12.12 -26.66
N PHE A 120 10.91 -11.63 -26.10
CA PHE A 120 10.87 -11.22 -24.69
C PHE A 120 11.13 -12.40 -23.75
N MET A 121 10.53 -13.56 -23.99
CA MET A 121 10.81 -14.77 -23.21
C MET A 121 12.30 -15.16 -23.30
N MET A 122 12.91 -15.11 -24.48
CA MET A 122 14.37 -15.32 -24.64
C MET A 122 15.20 -14.32 -23.84
N ALA A 123 14.81 -13.04 -23.81
CA ALA A 123 15.50 -12.03 -23.02
C ALA A 123 15.43 -12.34 -21.51
N ALA A 124 14.26 -12.74 -21.02
CA ALA A 124 14.08 -13.16 -19.62
C ALA A 124 14.95 -14.38 -19.28
N LEU A 125 14.96 -15.40 -20.14
CA LEU A 125 15.76 -16.61 -19.95
C LEU A 125 17.27 -16.30 -19.87
N TYR A 126 17.80 -15.50 -20.79
CA TYR A 126 19.22 -15.12 -20.74
C TYR A 126 19.55 -14.22 -19.56
N ALA A 127 18.66 -13.30 -19.17
CA ALA A 127 18.85 -12.48 -17.97
C ALA A 127 18.89 -13.35 -16.71
N TYR A 128 18.01 -14.35 -16.60
CA TYR A 128 18.03 -15.35 -15.53
C TYR A 128 19.33 -16.16 -15.53
N ALA A 129 19.74 -16.65 -16.70
CA ALA A 129 20.99 -17.41 -16.85
C ALA A 129 22.24 -16.56 -16.57
N TYR A 130 22.20 -15.24 -16.78
CA TYR A 130 23.28 -14.34 -16.36
C TYR A 130 23.35 -14.25 -14.83
N LEU A 131 22.20 -14.04 -14.18
CA LEU A 131 22.08 -13.96 -12.72
C LEU A 131 22.45 -15.28 -12.03
N SER A 132 22.13 -16.42 -12.67
CA SER A 132 22.41 -17.79 -12.22
C SER A 132 22.12 -18.01 -10.73
N PRO A 133 20.87 -17.78 -10.28
CA PRO A 133 20.53 -17.90 -8.86
C PRO A 133 20.77 -19.30 -8.29
N ASP A 134 20.80 -20.31 -9.15
CA ASP A 134 21.07 -21.73 -8.85
C ASP A 134 22.57 -22.07 -8.77
N ALA A 135 23.46 -21.20 -9.28
CA ALA A 135 24.90 -21.43 -9.26
C ALA A 135 25.54 -21.14 -7.88
N PRO A 136 26.75 -21.65 -7.58
CA PRO A 136 27.50 -21.25 -6.39
C PRO A 136 27.74 -19.73 -6.34
N GLU A 137 27.78 -19.14 -5.15
CA GLU A 137 27.91 -17.67 -4.98
C GLU A 137 29.13 -17.08 -5.72
N ALA A 138 30.25 -17.81 -5.76
CA ALA A 138 31.47 -17.41 -6.46
C ALA A 138 31.31 -17.29 -8.00
N GLU A 139 30.27 -17.90 -8.57
CA GLU A 139 29.98 -17.90 -10.00
C GLU A 139 28.87 -16.91 -10.40
N ARG A 140 28.22 -16.28 -9.41
CA ARG A 140 27.17 -15.28 -9.61
C ARG A 140 27.79 -13.90 -9.89
N PRO A 141 27.14 -13.06 -10.70
CA PRO A 141 27.56 -11.68 -10.85
C PRO A 141 27.48 -10.94 -9.51
N SER A 142 28.46 -10.07 -9.25
CA SER A 142 28.46 -9.23 -8.05
C SER A 142 27.21 -8.34 -8.01
N PRO A 143 26.48 -8.24 -6.90
CA PRO A 143 25.38 -7.27 -6.75
C PRO A 143 25.81 -5.80 -6.89
N TYR A 144 27.12 -5.52 -6.82
CA TYR A 144 27.69 -4.19 -7.06
C TYR A 144 28.02 -3.91 -8.54
N ASP A 145 27.85 -4.89 -9.42
CA ASP A 145 27.95 -4.72 -10.87
C ASP A 145 26.68 -4.06 -11.42
N GLU A 146 26.82 -3.04 -12.26
CA GLU A 146 25.67 -2.35 -12.87
C GLU A 146 24.78 -3.28 -13.70
N HIS A 147 25.38 -4.31 -14.31
CA HIS A 147 24.67 -5.31 -15.11
C HIS A 147 23.82 -6.25 -14.24
N PHE A 148 24.14 -6.41 -12.95
CA PHE A 148 23.31 -7.19 -12.03
C PHE A 148 21.90 -6.61 -11.97
N ARG A 149 21.78 -5.29 -11.70
CA ARG A 149 20.48 -4.62 -11.63
C ARG A 149 19.79 -4.60 -12.99
N GLN A 150 20.52 -4.29 -14.07
CA GLN A 150 19.97 -4.29 -15.43
C GLN A 150 19.44 -5.68 -15.82
N ALA A 151 20.10 -6.76 -15.43
CA ALA A 151 19.61 -8.11 -15.68
C ALA A 151 18.33 -8.43 -14.88
N CYS A 152 18.23 -7.99 -13.61
CA CYS A 152 16.97 -8.11 -12.88
C CYS A 152 15.82 -7.36 -13.57
N ASP A 153 16.08 -6.15 -14.07
CA ASP A 153 15.09 -5.34 -14.78
C ASP A 153 14.72 -5.94 -16.14
N LEU A 154 15.70 -6.43 -16.91
CA LEU A 154 15.47 -7.15 -18.17
C LEU A 154 14.65 -8.41 -17.93
N TYR A 155 14.97 -9.19 -16.89
CA TYR A 155 14.22 -10.38 -16.51
C TYR A 155 12.75 -10.03 -16.24
N MET A 156 12.50 -9.08 -15.34
CA MET A 156 11.14 -8.69 -14.92
C MET A 156 10.35 -8.09 -16.09
N LEU A 157 10.86 -7.05 -16.74
CA LEU A 157 10.15 -6.37 -17.83
C LEU A 157 9.93 -7.28 -19.04
N ALA A 158 10.87 -8.18 -19.35
CA ALA A 158 10.67 -9.13 -20.43
C ALA A 158 9.62 -10.20 -20.07
N LEU A 159 9.53 -10.63 -18.81
CA LEU A 159 8.42 -11.48 -18.38
C LEU A 159 7.08 -10.76 -18.45
N THR A 160 7.00 -9.48 -18.03
CA THR A 160 5.80 -8.65 -18.19
C THR A 160 5.28 -8.70 -19.63
N GLU A 161 6.16 -8.47 -20.60
CA GLU A 161 5.79 -8.41 -22.02
C GLU A 161 5.52 -9.80 -22.62
N ALA A 162 6.27 -10.83 -22.21
CA ALA A 162 6.06 -12.19 -22.70
C ALA A 162 4.74 -12.76 -22.22
N LEU A 163 4.42 -12.62 -20.93
CA LEU A 163 3.24 -13.24 -20.31
C LEU A 163 1.95 -12.46 -20.57
N GLY A 164 2.05 -11.15 -20.84
CA GLY A 164 0.91 -10.27 -21.14
C GLY A 164 0.12 -9.84 -19.89
N SER A 165 -1.04 -9.20 -20.12
CA SER A 165 -1.96 -8.75 -19.07
C SER A 165 -3.41 -9.14 -19.42
N PRO A 166 -4.07 -10.04 -18.66
CA PRO A 166 -3.55 -10.76 -17.50
C PRO A 166 -2.37 -11.69 -17.83
N ALA A 167 -1.44 -11.84 -16.90
CA ALA A 167 -0.30 -12.74 -17.01
C ALA A 167 -0.75 -14.21 -16.94
N ARG A 168 -0.17 -15.05 -17.80
CA ARG A 168 -0.40 -16.50 -17.80
C ARG A 168 0.53 -17.18 -16.80
N VAL A 169 -0.03 -17.66 -15.68
CA VAL A 169 0.74 -18.24 -14.55
C VAL A 169 0.73 -19.77 -14.49
N GLY A 170 -0.06 -20.45 -15.32
CA GLY A 170 -0.16 -21.92 -15.35
C GLY A 170 0.85 -22.58 -16.29
N SER A 171 0.97 -23.92 -16.23
CA SER A 171 1.89 -24.69 -17.08
C SER A 171 1.76 -24.33 -18.57
N GLN A 172 2.89 -24.13 -19.24
CA GLN A 172 2.93 -23.60 -20.60
C GLN A 172 4.10 -24.14 -21.41
N VAL A 173 3.91 -24.16 -22.74
CA VAL A 173 4.91 -24.60 -23.71
C VAL A 173 5.12 -23.49 -24.72
N TRP A 174 6.37 -23.11 -24.94
CA TRP A 174 6.77 -22.04 -25.85
C TRP A 174 7.61 -22.58 -27.01
N THR A 175 7.28 -22.14 -28.22
CA THR A 175 8.18 -22.23 -29.37
C THR A 175 9.00 -20.95 -29.42
N LEU A 176 10.30 -21.07 -29.22
CA LEU A 176 11.24 -19.96 -29.18
C LEU A 176 12.07 -19.93 -30.48
N PRO A 177 12.71 -18.80 -30.83
CA PRO A 177 13.54 -18.70 -32.03
C PRO A 177 14.67 -19.73 -32.13
N VAL A 178 15.11 -20.28 -31.00
CA VAL A 178 16.27 -21.19 -30.91
C VAL A 178 15.94 -22.52 -30.20
N GLY A 179 14.66 -22.86 -30.02
CA GLY A 179 14.28 -24.10 -29.34
C GLY A 179 12.87 -24.11 -28.77
N ARG A 180 12.64 -25.01 -27.82
CA ARG A 180 11.37 -25.16 -27.10
C ARG A 180 11.59 -24.99 -25.61
N LEU A 181 10.69 -24.27 -24.94
CA LEU A 181 10.66 -24.13 -23.49
C LEU A 181 9.39 -24.78 -22.93
N GLU A 182 9.55 -25.62 -21.91
CA GLU A 182 8.45 -26.20 -21.13
C GLU A 182 8.50 -25.66 -19.69
N LEU A 183 7.44 -24.99 -19.27
CA LEU A 183 7.29 -24.46 -17.92
C LEU A 183 6.18 -25.21 -17.21
N GLN A 184 6.49 -25.82 -16.08
CA GLN A 184 5.52 -26.46 -15.21
C GLN A 184 5.11 -25.51 -14.10
N ALA A 185 3.82 -25.43 -13.78
CA ALA A 185 3.32 -24.69 -12.62
C ALA A 185 2.60 -25.66 -11.67
N ASN A 186 2.72 -25.39 -10.37
CA ASN A 186 1.96 -26.11 -9.36
C ASN A 186 0.59 -25.44 -9.17
N PRO A 187 -0.55 -26.13 -9.41
CA PRO A 187 -1.87 -25.55 -9.20
C PRO A 187 -2.11 -25.07 -7.76
N ASP A 188 -1.45 -25.67 -6.78
CA ASP A 188 -1.59 -25.30 -5.36
C ASP A 188 -1.01 -23.90 -5.08
N ASP A 189 -0.08 -23.41 -5.89
CA ASP A 189 0.49 -22.06 -5.76
C ASP A 189 -0.57 -20.95 -6.02
N LEU A 190 -1.70 -21.31 -6.65
CA LEU A 190 -2.84 -20.41 -6.85
C LEU A 190 -3.72 -20.30 -5.60
N ASN A 191 -3.57 -21.20 -4.63
CA ASN A 191 -4.37 -21.21 -3.42
C ASN A 191 -3.77 -20.24 -2.39
N TRP A 192 -4.56 -19.24 -2.02
CA TRP A 192 -4.23 -18.25 -1.01
C TRP A 192 -5.31 -18.28 0.08
N HIS A 193 -4.96 -18.84 1.23
CA HIS A 193 -5.84 -18.97 2.41
C HIS A 193 -7.22 -19.59 2.09
N GLY A 194 -7.28 -20.58 1.20
CA GLY A 194 -8.54 -21.24 0.79
C GLY A 194 -9.24 -20.59 -0.41
N HIS A 195 -8.66 -19.52 -0.98
CA HIS A 195 -9.15 -18.83 -2.16
C HIS A 195 -8.25 -19.08 -3.37
N ILE A 196 -8.86 -19.31 -4.53
CA ILE A 196 -8.11 -19.39 -5.78
C ILE A 196 -7.83 -17.97 -6.27
N LEU A 197 -6.56 -17.64 -6.47
CA LEU A 197 -6.14 -16.38 -7.07
C LEU A 197 -6.37 -16.41 -8.59
N THR A 198 -6.90 -15.29 -9.10
CA THR A 198 -7.24 -15.10 -10.51
C THR A 198 -6.84 -13.70 -10.98
N ASP A 199 -6.98 -13.42 -12.28
CA ASP A 199 -6.74 -12.10 -12.89
C ASP A 199 -5.40 -11.45 -12.50
N PHE A 200 -4.28 -12.09 -12.86
CA PHE A 200 -2.94 -11.65 -12.53
C PHE A 200 -2.50 -10.45 -13.37
N ARG A 201 -2.35 -9.27 -12.76
CA ARG A 201 -1.96 -8.04 -13.48
C ARG A 201 -0.52 -7.64 -13.19
N PRO A 202 0.37 -7.59 -14.20
CA PRO A 202 1.69 -6.99 -14.09
C PRO A 202 1.65 -5.58 -13.49
N THR A 203 2.42 -5.36 -12.43
CA THR A 203 2.45 -4.03 -11.79
C THR A 203 3.36 -3.04 -12.51
N ALA A 204 4.37 -3.54 -13.25
CA ALA A 204 5.39 -2.73 -13.93
C ALA A 204 4.85 -1.72 -14.96
N ARG A 205 3.62 -1.90 -15.45
CA ARG A 205 2.97 -0.98 -16.40
C ARG A 205 2.08 0.07 -15.76
N PHE A 206 1.92 0.07 -14.43
CA PHE A 206 1.10 1.07 -13.75
C PHE A 206 1.95 2.18 -13.13
N ALA A 207 1.44 3.40 -13.23
CA ALA A 207 1.93 4.53 -12.45
C ALA A 207 0.88 4.83 -11.36
N VAL A 208 1.30 4.79 -10.10
CA VAL A 208 0.42 5.06 -8.96
C VAL A 208 0.32 6.57 -8.72
N SER A 209 -0.90 7.07 -8.52
CA SER A 209 -1.17 8.42 -8.05
C SER A 209 -2.24 8.38 -6.95
N GLY A 210 -2.23 9.36 -6.04
CA GLY A 210 -3.17 9.42 -4.89
C GLY A 210 -2.70 8.68 -3.62
N LEU A 211 -1.68 7.82 -3.73
CA LEU A 211 -0.88 7.34 -2.60
C LEU A 211 0.41 8.15 -2.51
N ASN A 212 0.74 8.65 -1.32
CA ASN A 212 1.85 9.55 -1.06
C ASN A 212 3.21 8.84 -1.08
N ASN A 213 3.23 7.55 -0.69
CA ASN A 213 4.43 6.72 -0.65
C ASN A 213 4.24 5.49 -1.52
N ILE A 214 5.30 5.10 -2.24
CA ILE A 214 5.36 3.90 -3.05
C ILE A 214 6.35 2.94 -2.41
N TYR A 215 5.87 1.76 -2.04
CA TYR A 215 6.68 0.69 -1.46
C TYR A 215 6.74 -0.49 -2.41
N SER A 216 7.96 -0.96 -2.64
CA SER A 216 8.26 -2.19 -3.35
C SER A 216 9.27 -2.99 -2.53
N GLU A 217 9.21 -4.31 -2.67
CA GLU A 217 10.21 -5.20 -2.11
C GLU A 217 11.18 -5.60 -3.24
N PRO A 218 12.47 -5.25 -3.12
CA PRO A 218 13.44 -5.58 -4.15
C PRO A 218 13.72 -7.09 -4.16
N GLY A 219 13.81 -7.66 -5.34
CA GLY A 219 14.10 -9.07 -5.53
C GLY A 219 14.16 -9.43 -7.01
N LEU A 220 13.98 -10.72 -7.30
CA LEU A 220 13.81 -11.28 -8.63
C LEU A 220 12.41 -11.86 -8.75
N GLY A 221 11.73 -11.61 -9.87
CA GLY A 221 10.35 -12.04 -10.07
C GLY A 221 9.56 -11.00 -10.86
N GLU A 222 8.43 -11.43 -11.40
CA GLU A 222 7.43 -10.54 -11.98
C GLU A 222 6.41 -10.20 -10.88
N PRO A 223 6.38 -8.95 -10.38
CA PRO A 223 5.35 -8.53 -9.43
C PRO A 223 3.99 -8.43 -10.12
N LEU A 224 3.00 -9.11 -9.57
CA LEU A 224 1.63 -9.17 -10.08
C LEU A 224 0.64 -8.78 -8.97
N ALA A 225 -0.52 -8.28 -9.39
CA ALA A 225 -1.67 -8.06 -8.53
C ALA A 225 -2.79 -9.05 -8.90
N ALA A 226 -3.17 -9.94 -7.98
CA ALA A 226 -4.14 -11.01 -8.21
C ALA A 226 -5.43 -10.80 -7.40
N ILE A 227 -6.60 -11.21 -7.90
CA ILE A 227 -7.87 -11.14 -7.18
C ILE A 227 -8.20 -12.52 -6.58
N PRO A 228 -8.50 -12.61 -5.28
CA PRO A 228 -8.99 -13.85 -4.68
C PRO A 228 -10.44 -14.12 -5.10
N GLN A 229 -10.70 -15.31 -5.61
CA GLN A 229 -12.05 -15.76 -5.89
C GLN A 229 -12.75 -16.14 -4.59
N MET A 230 -13.84 -15.44 -4.25
CA MET A 230 -14.64 -15.76 -3.06
C MET A 230 -15.45 -17.05 -3.28
N ASN A 231 -15.49 -17.92 -2.28
CA ASN A 231 -16.28 -19.14 -2.31
C ASN A 231 -17.73 -18.85 -1.85
N ALA A 232 -18.71 -19.57 -2.39
CA ALA A 232 -20.15 -19.33 -2.18
C ALA A 232 -20.68 -19.60 -0.74
N GLY A 233 -19.82 -19.64 0.28
CA GLY A 233 -20.15 -20.00 1.66
C GLY A 233 -19.67 -19.01 2.73
N GLU A 234 -19.04 -17.89 2.37
CA GLU A 234 -18.53 -16.93 3.35
C GLU A 234 -19.64 -16.02 3.89
N THR A 235 -19.78 -15.98 5.22
CA THR A 235 -20.86 -15.30 5.93
C THR A 235 -20.86 -13.80 5.71
N HIS A 236 -22.03 -13.16 5.66
CA HIS A 236 -22.21 -11.73 5.37
C HIS A 236 -21.58 -10.75 6.39
N SER A 237 -21.16 -11.21 7.58
CA SER A 237 -20.70 -10.35 8.69
C SER A 237 -19.18 -10.15 8.78
N PHE A 238 -18.39 -11.04 8.16
CA PHE A 238 -16.94 -10.89 8.01
C PHE A 238 -16.54 -11.54 6.68
N GLN A 239 -16.14 -10.73 5.71
CA GLN A 239 -15.61 -11.21 4.44
C GLN A 239 -14.27 -10.51 4.18
N ILE A 240 -13.33 -11.27 3.65
CA ILE A 240 -12.17 -10.70 2.96
C ILE A 240 -12.72 -9.85 1.84
N SER A 241 -12.20 -8.63 1.66
CA SER A 241 -12.66 -7.81 0.56
C SER A 241 -12.36 -8.51 -0.77
N ASP A 242 -13.41 -8.94 -1.47
CA ASP A 242 -13.39 -9.54 -2.81
C ASP A 242 -12.89 -8.57 -3.91
N LYS A 243 -12.60 -7.35 -3.51
CA LYS A 243 -12.12 -6.25 -4.36
C LYS A 243 -10.65 -5.89 -4.10
N MET A 244 -10.02 -6.48 -3.08
CA MET A 244 -8.61 -6.20 -2.77
C MET A 244 -7.72 -7.23 -3.46
N ARG A 245 -6.82 -6.72 -4.31
CA ARG A 245 -5.81 -7.51 -4.98
C ARG A 245 -4.67 -7.87 -4.03
N VAL A 246 -4.31 -9.14 -4.04
CA VAL A 246 -3.17 -9.72 -3.33
C VAL A 246 -1.90 -9.44 -4.12
N PRO A 247 -0.86 -8.85 -3.49
CA PRO A 247 0.47 -8.75 -4.10
C PRO A 247 1.11 -10.13 -4.17
N VAL A 248 1.47 -10.55 -5.38
CA VAL A 248 2.14 -11.84 -5.63
C VAL A 248 3.38 -11.65 -6.50
N SER A 249 4.34 -12.57 -6.38
CA SER A 249 5.51 -12.63 -7.24
C SER A 249 5.43 -13.91 -8.08
N LEU A 250 5.57 -13.78 -9.39
CA LEU A 250 5.76 -14.91 -10.28
C LEU A 250 7.24 -15.07 -10.59
N PHE A 251 7.80 -16.21 -10.20
CA PHE A 251 9.21 -16.52 -10.35
C PHE A 251 9.43 -17.73 -11.25
N MET A 252 10.41 -17.64 -12.15
CA MET A 252 10.81 -18.75 -13.01
C MET A 252 12.03 -19.43 -12.39
N GLU A 253 11.94 -20.73 -12.16
CA GLU A 253 13.02 -21.56 -11.64
C GLU A 253 13.54 -22.46 -12.76
N ILE A 254 14.82 -22.34 -13.11
CA ILE A 254 15.48 -23.14 -14.14
C ILE A 254 16.81 -23.64 -13.58
N ASP A 255 16.92 -24.95 -13.38
CA ASP A 255 18.16 -25.59 -12.95
C ASP A 255 19.19 -25.57 -14.08
N HIS A 256 20.48 -25.39 -13.75
CA HIS A 256 21.56 -25.34 -14.73
C HIS A 256 21.28 -24.31 -15.84
N SER A 257 20.75 -23.15 -15.44
CA SER A 257 20.18 -22.14 -16.34
C SER A 257 21.10 -21.75 -17.50
N ARG A 258 22.41 -21.59 -17.27
CA ARG A 258 23.40 -21.27 -18.31
C ARG A 258 23.51 -22.33 -19.40
N GLU A 259 23.42 -23.61 -19.04
CA GLU A 259 23.50 -24.72 -19.99
C GLU A 259 22.19 -24.84 -20.78
N GLN A 260 21.06 -24.76 -20.09
CA GLN A 260 19.74 -24.90 -20.70
C GLN A 260 19.46 -23.82 -21.76
N VAL A 261 19.74 -22.54 -21.49
CA VAL A 261 19.48 -21.45 -22.46
C VAL A 261 20.34 -21.54 -23.73
N LEU A 262 21.43 -22.31 -23.66
CA LEU A 262 22.32 -22.62 -24.77
C LEU A 262 21.96 -23.95 -25.46
N SER A 263 20.93 -24.67 -25.01
CA SER A 263 20.38 -25.86 -25.68
C SER A 263 19.17 -25.54 -26.58
N ASP A 264 18.64 -26.54 -27.29
CA ASP A 264 17.40 -26.43 -28.07
C ASP A 264 16.15 -26.83 -27.26
N HIS A 265 16.32 -27.31 -26.03
CA HIS A 265 15.24 -27.74 -25.16
C HIS A 265 15.46 -27.27 -23.71
N MET A 266 14.59 -26.38 -23.25
CA MET A 266 14.61 -25.81 -21.90
C MET A 266 13.41 -26.31 -21.10
N VAL A 267 13.65 -26.62 -19.82
CA VAL A 267 12.63 -27.01 -18.86
C VAL A 267 12.81 -26.17 -17.60
N GLY A 268 11.70 -25.66 -17.07
CA GLY A 268 11.68 -24.91 -15.82
C GLY A 268 10.36 -25.01 -15.11
N ARG A 269 10.27 -24.35 -13.96
CA ARG A 269 9.04 -24.21 -13.19
C ARG A 269 8.66 -22.75 -13.08
N MET A 270 7.36 -22.49 -13.03
CA MET A 270 6.82 -21.23 -12.57
C MET A 270 6.28 -21.41 -11.18
N VAL A 271 6.72 -20.53 -10.29
CA VAL A 271 6.30 -20.51 -8.90
C VAL A 271 5.65 -19.18 -8.60
N LEU A 272 4.40 -19.24 -8.16
CA LEU A 272 3.65 -18.09 -7.69
C LEU A 272 3.72 -18.03 -6.17
N THR A 273 4.06 -16.87 -5.61
CA THR A 273 4.14 -16.70 -4.15
C THR A 273 3.43 -15.42 -3.73
N ALA A 274 2.45 -15.51 -2.84
CA ALA A 274 1.83 -14.34 -2.22
C ALA A 274 2.78 -13.68 -1.19
N SER A 275 2.74 -12.35 -1.10
CA SER A 275 3.68 -11.58 -0.26
C SER A 275 3.61 -11.90 1.24
N ASP A 276 2.47 -12.35 1.74
CA ASP A 276 2.26 -12.77 3.13
C ASP A 276 2.77 -14.20 3.43
N ASN A 277 3.03 -15.00 2.40
CA ASN A 277 3.68 -16.32 2.50
C ASN A 277 5.20 -16.23 2.26
N ALA A 278 5.74 -15.06 1.91
CA ALA A 278 7.16 -14.90 1.58
C ALA A 278 8.11 -15.21 2.76
N THR A 279 7.64 -15.09 4.00
CA THR A 279 8.43 -15.37 5.21
C THR A 279 8.69 -16.87 5.39
N GLU A 280 7.76 -17.72 4.97
CA GLU A 280 7.89 -19.19 5.04
C GLU A 280 8.94 -19.73 4.06
N ARG A 281 9.27 -18.97 3.00
CA ARG A 281 10.37 -19.29 2.07
C ARG A 281 11.75 -18.90 2.61
N ARG A 282 11.85 -17.82 3.39
CA ARG A 282 13.14 -17.20 3.79
C ARG A 282 13.96 -17.98 4.84
N GLU A 283 13.43 -19.05 5.43
CA GLU A 283 14.15 -19.84 6.44
C GLU A 283 15.35 -20.63 5.89
N ASP A 284 15.52 -20.70 4.57
CA ASP A 284 16.70 -21.28 3.93
C ASP A 284 17.62 -20.17 3.35
N SER A 285 18.85 -20.05 3.88
CA SER A 285 19.80 -18.97 3.60
C SER A 285 20.32 -18.92 2.15
N HIS A 286 19.86 -19.81 1.28
CA HIS A 286 20.24 -19.91 -0.12
C HIS A 286 19.17 -19.44 -1.12
N GLN A 287 18.01 -18.97 -0.64
CA GLN A 287 16.90 -18.58 -1.53
C GLN A 287 17.02 -17.15 -2.07
N VAL A 288 16.63 -16.98 -3.34
CA VAL A 288 16.56 -15.69 -4.03
C VAL A 288 15.45 -14.83 -3.41
N PRO A 289 15.72 -13.55 -3.04
CA PRO A 289 14.66 -12.66 -2.60
C PRO A 289 13.67 -12.41 -3.75
N LEU A 290 12.38 -12.59 -3.50
CA LEU A 290 11.33 -12.35 -4.49
C LEU A 290 10.94 -10.87 -4.56
N GLN A 291 10.65 -10.39 -5.77
CA GLN A 291 10.20 -9.01 -5.99
C GLN A 291 8.68 -8.87 -5.80
N TYR A 292 8.26 -7.86 -5.04
CA TYR A 292 6.85 -7.52 -4.83
C TYR A 292 6.59 -6.03 -5.02
N ASP A 293 5.36 -5.69 -5.41
CA ASP A 293 4.88 -4.31 -5.52
C ASP A 293 3.52 -4.16 -4.82
N PRO A 294 3.51 -4.18 -3.47
CA PRO A 294 2.28 -4.16 -2.70
C PRO A 294 1.52 -2.84 -2.81
N THR A 295 2.22 -1.70 -3.00
CA THR A 295 1.53 -0.42 -3.18
C THR A 295 0.73 -0.41 -4.48
N THR A 296 1.32 -0.84 -5.61
CA THR A 296 0.60 -0.85 -6.88
C THR A 296 -0.54 -1.86 -6.88
N ALA A 297 -0.36 -3.06 -6.30
CA ALA A 297 -1.45 -4.04 -6.17
C ALA A 297 -2.67 -3.46 -5.42
N ARG A 298 -2.45 -2.77 -4.29
CA ARG A 298 -3.52 -2.08 -3.55
C ARG A 298 -4.10 -0.91 -4.34
N ALA A 299 -3.28 -0.13 -5.04
CA ALA A 299 -3.74 1.00 -5.85
C ALA A 299 -4.67 0.56 -7.00
N VAL A 300 -4.35 -0.55 -7.68
CA VAL A 300 -5.22 -1.13 -8.72
C VAL A 300 -6.59 -1.50 -8.12
N SER A 301 -6.59 -2.10 -6.92
CA SER A 301 -7.82 -2.41 -6.17
C SER A 301 -8.67 -1.16 -5.97
N LEU A 302 -8.10 -0.10 -5.39
CA LEU A 302 -8.81 1.16 -5.12
C LEU A 302 -9.27 1.90 -6.39
N SER A 303 -8.59 1.71 -7.52
CA SER A 303 -8.99 2.32 -8.79
C SER A 303 -10.13 1.55 -9.47
N GLU A 304 -10.13 0.22 -9.39
CA GLU A 304 -11.11 -0.63 -10.08
C GLU A 304 -12.35 -0.92 -9.24
N SER A 305 -12.22 -0.91 -7.90
CA SER A 305 -13.29 -1.28 -6.96
C SER A 305 -14.29 -0.18 -6.68
N VAL A 306 -13.98 1.06 -7.03
CA VAL A 306 -14.67 2.24 -6.49
C VAL A 306 -15.43 3.00 -7.59
N ASP A 307 -16.73 2.71 -7.69
CA ASP A 307 -17.67 3.73 -8.17
C ASP A 307 -17.87 4.74 -7.02
N TRP A 308 -16.99 5.75 -6.98
CA TRP A 308 -17.00 6.79 -5.95
C TRP A 308 -18.37 7.46 -5.83
N SER A 309 -19.14 7.54 -6.93
CA SER A 309 -20.47 8.15 -6.93
C SER A 309 -21.50 7.33 -6.15
N ALA A 310 -21.42 5.99 -6.22
CA ALA A 310 -22.31 5.08 -5.49
C ALA A 310 -21.95 4.98 -3.99
N GLU A 311 -20.66 5.08 -3.65
CA GLU A 311 -20.19 5.14 -2.25
C GLU A 311 -20.71 6.41 -1.56
N TYR A 312 -20.51 7.59 -2.16
CA TYR A 312 -20.99 8.88 -1.63
C TYR A 312 -22.52 8.92 -1.42
N ILE A 313 -23.30 8.32 -2.32
CA ILE A 313 -24.77 8.21 -2.19
C ILE A 313 -25.17 7.21 -1.09
N GLY A 314 -24.42 6.11 -0.93
CA GLY A 314 -24.64 5.12 0.13
C GLY A 314 -24.39 5.66 1.54
N PHE A 315 -23.42 6.56 1.72
CA PHE A 315 -23.08 7.13 3.04
C PHE A 315 -24.11 8.12 3.60
N LEU A 316 -24.87 8.77 2.73
CA LEU A 316 -25.94 9.72 3.10
C LEU A 316 -27.32 9.04 3.24
N ASN A 317 -27.48 7.83 2.70
CA ASN A 317 -28.70 7.06 2.81
C ASN A 317 -28.61 6.03 3.94
N GLY A 318 -29.17 6.33 5.11
CA GLY A 318 -29.11 5.43 6.28
C GLY A 318 -29.74 4.06 6.05
N ARG A 319 -30.58 3.90 5.02
CA ARG A 319 -31.17 2.60 4.63
C ARG A 319 -30.24 1.73 3.77
N TYR A 320 -29.09 2.25 3.33
CA TYR A 320 -28.15 1.52 2.48
C TYR A 320 -27.54 0.30 3.17
N PHE A 321 -27.45 0.34 4.50
CA PHE A 321 -26.94 -0.74 5.35
C PHE A 321 -28.04 -1.47 6.14
N ASP A 322 -29.32 -1.17 5.88
CA ASP A 322 -30.45 -1.86 6.53
C ASP A 322 -30.57 -3.32 6.06
N ASN A 323 -31.02 -4.19 6.96
CA ASN A 323 -31.30 -5.63 6.77
C ASN A 323 -30.11 -6.60 6.72
N HIS A 324 -28.92 -6.26 7.25
CA HIS A 324 -27.74 -7.18 7.30
C HIS A 324 -27.33 -7.77 5.92
N LYS A 325 -27.80 -7.19 4.81
CA LYS A 325 -27.55 -7.72 3.46
C LYS A 325 -26.20 -7.28 2.87
N ARG A 326 -25.43 -6.45 3.58
CA ARG A 326 -24.15 -5.89 3.12
C ARG A 326 -23.15 -5.80 4.26
N LEU A 327 -21.90 -6.08 3.92
CA LEU A 327 -20.73 -5.99 4.80
C LEU A 327 -20.64 -4.60 5.46
N GLN A 328 -20.63 -4.58 6.79
CA GLN A 328 -20.35 -3.38 7.58
C GLN A 328 -18.91 -3.38 8.10
N LEU A 329 -18.27 -4.55 8.24
CA LEU A 329 -16.88 -4.69 8.62
C LEU A 329 -16.17 -5.54 7.55
N ALA A 330 -15.09 -5.01 7.00
CA ALA A 330 -14.33 -5.69 5.96
C ALA A 330 -12.85 -5.75 6.34
N ALA A 331 -12.25 -6.93 6.22
CA ALA A 331 -10.82 -7.12 6.41
C ALA A 331 -10.07 -6.86 5.09
N ILE A 332 -8.91 -6.19 5.19
CA ILE A 332 -8.05 -5.91 4.02
C ILE A 332 -7.29 -7.17 3.58
N GLU A 333 -6.92 -8.00 4.55
CA GLU A 333 -6.25 -9.29 4.36
C GLU A 333 -7.03 -10.37 5.15
N PRO A 334 -6.90 -11.66 4.83
CA PRO A 334 -7.48 -12.76 5.60
C PRO A 334 -6.93 -12.77 7.02
N HIS A 335 -7.79 -13.14 7.96
CA HIS A 335 -7.37 -13.29 9.34
C HIS A 335 -6.29 -14.38 9.45
N ARG A 336 -5.17 -14.02 10.09
CA ARG A 336 -4.11 -14.96 10.45
C ARG A 336 -3.99 -15.02 11.96
N LYS A 337 -3.95 -16.24 12.48
CA LYS A 337 -3.81 -16.49 13.91
C LYS A 337 -2.62 -15.73 14.50
N GLY A 338 -2.85 -15.05 15.62
CA GLY A 338 -1.86 -14.26 16.32
C GLY A 338 -1.76 -12.79 15.86
N ARG A 339 -2.50 -12.39 14.81
CA ARG A 339 -2.58 -10.97 14.42
C ARG A 339 -3.67 -10.26 15.19
N MET A 340 -3.33 -9.11 15.75
CA MET A 340 -4.24 -8.25 16.50
C MET A 340 -5.05 -7.36 15.54
N PRO A 341 -6.38 -7.27 15.68
CA PRO A 341 -7.19 -6.42 14.81
C PRO A 341 -7.01 -4.92 15.07
N VAL A 342 -6.76 -4.15 14.01
CA VAL A 342 -6.83 -2.68 13.99
C VAL A 342 -8.05 -2.25 13.19
N VAL A 343 -9.04 -1.66 13.87
CA VAL A 343 -10.33 -1.30 13.28
C VAL A 343 -10.37 0.19 12.98
N LEU A 344 -10.50 0.53 11.71
CA LEU A 344 -10.51 1.89 11.20
C LEU A 344 -11.95 2.38 11.01
N VAL A 345 -12.32 3.43 11.73
CA VAL A 345 -13.68 4.00 11.74
C VAL A 345 -13.63 5.42 11.18
N TYR A 346 -14.15 5.61 9.96
CA TYR A 346 -14.14 6.91 9.29
C TYR A 346 -15.16 7.91 9.86
N GLY A 347 -15.02 9.20 9.52
CA GLY A 347 -15.91 10.28 9.96
C GLY A 347 -17.04 10.64 8.98
N THR A 348 -17.72 11.77 9.21
CA THR A 348 -18.88 12.21 8.40
C THR A 348 -18.56 12.35 6.91
N ALA A 349 -19.43 11.84 6.04
CA ALA A 349 -19.30 11.92 4.57
C ALA A 349 -17.91 11.48 4.03
N SER A 350 -17.28 10.53 4.71
CA SER A 350 -15.98 9.94 4.37
C SER A 350 -16.13 8.48 3.90
N SER A 351 -15.03 7.84 3.52
CA SER A 351 -15.02 6.44 3.05
C SER A 351 -13.75 5.69 3.47
N ALA A 352 -13.76 4.37 3.27
CA ALA A 352 -12.62 3.49 3.52
C ALA A 352 -11.33 3.96 2.81
N GLY A 353 -11.46 4.54 1.62
CA GLY A 353 -10.33 5.03 0.83
C GLY A 353 -9.52 6.14 1.51
N ARG A 354 -10.08 6.87 2.49
CA ARG A 354 -9.32 7.89 3.24
C ARG A 354 -8.22 7.30 4.12
N TRP A 355 -8.30 6.02 4.44
CA TRP A 355 -7.26 5.31 5.18
C TRP A 355 -6.14 4.75 4.29
N ALA A 356 -6.27 4.81 2.96
CA ALA A 356 -5.39 4.11 2.03
C ALA A 356 -3.90 4.46 2.23
N ASN A 357 -3.58 5.74 2.46
CA ASN A 357 -2.20 6.17 2.73
C ASN A 357 -1.66 5.59 4.05
N MET A 358 -2.45 5.66 5.13
CA MET A 358 -2.06 5.09 6.42
C MET A 358 -1.87 3.58 6.34
N ILE A 359 -2.83 2.85 5.74
CA ILE A 359 -2.73 1.40 5.55
C ILE A 359 -1.49 1.04 4.73
N ASN A 360 -1.23 1.78 3.65
CA ASN A 360 -0.08 1.54 2.78
C ASN A 360 1.25 1.70 3.53
N ASP A 361 1.39 2.77 4.33
CA ASP A 361 2.59 3.02 5.13
C ASP A 361 2.74 2.02 6.29
N LEU A 362 1.65 1.69 6.99
CA LEU A 362 1.69 0.75 8.11
C LEU A 362 1.97 -0.69 7.66
N LEU A 363 1.37 -1.15 6.55
CA LEU A 363 1.65 -2.47 5.99
C LEU A 363 3.01 -2.55 5.29
N ALA A 364 3.63 -1.42 4.95
CA ALA A 364 5.02 -1.42 4.47
C ALA A 364 6.02 -1.79 5.57
N ASP A 365 5.66 -1.57 6.85
CA ASP A 365 6.47 -1.97 7.99
C ASP A 365 6.33 -3.49 8.27
N PRO A 366 7.42 -4.28 8.18
CA PRO A 366 7.36 -5.73 8.39
C PRO A 366 6.88 -6.14 9.79
N GLU A 367 7.21 -5.37 10.83
CA GLU A 367 6.81 -5.70 12.20
C GLU A 367 5.32 -5.47 12.40
N ILE A 368 4.75 -4.40 11.84
CA ILE A 368 3.30 -4.21 11.86
C ILE A 368 2.61 -5.30 11.05
N ARG A 369 3.07 -5.57 9.82
CA ARG A 369 2.46 -6.57 8.94
C ARG A 369 2.46 -7.98 9.56
N LYS A 370 3.45 -8.28 10.41
CA LYS A 370 3.55 -9.56 11.11
C LYS A 370 2.53 -9.69 12.24
N HIS A 371 2.26 -8.61 12.99
CA HIS A 371 1.50 -8.65 14.24
C HIS A 371 0.08 -8.07 14.15
N PHE A 372 -0.27 -7.34 13.09
CA PHE A 372 -1.56 -6.69 12.95
C PHE A 372 -2.26 -7.04 11.65
N GLU A 373 -3.58 -6.98 11.69
CA GLU A 373 -4.45 -6.95 10.53
C GLU A 373 -5.35 -5.71 10.58
N PHE A 374 -5.78 -5.22 9.43
CA PHE A 374 -6.57 -3.99 9.33
C PHE A 374 -7.99 -4.28 8.85
N TRP A 375 -8.97 -3.82 9.62
CA TRP A 375 -10.38 -3.91 9.30
C TRP A 375 -10.96 -2.51 9.15
N VAL A 376 -11.89 -2.33 8.20
CA VAL A 376 -12.55 -1.04 7.97
C VAL A 376 -14.03 -1.18 8.22
N PHE A 377 -14.57 -0.28 9.06
CA PHE A 377 -15.99 -0.26 9.38
C PHE A 377 -16.74 0.77 8.54
N SER A 378 -17.83 0.33 7.92
CA SER A 378 -18.73 1.12 7.08
C SER A 378 -20.12 1.28 7.70
N TYR A 379 -20.58 2.52 7.79
CA TYR A 379 -21.86 2.91 8.35
C TYR A 379 -22.46 4.14 7.67
N GLY A 380 -23.77 4.32 7.83
CA GLY A 380 -24.47 5.51 7.37
C GLY A 380 -24.15 6.70 8.28
N THR A 381 -23.32 7.63 7.82
CA THR A 381 -22.78 8.71 8.66
C THR A 381 -23.84 9.68 9.21
N GLY A 382 -25.02 9.74 8.59
CA GLY A 382 -26.16 10.51 9.07
C GLY A 382 -26.91 9.90 10.27
N ASN A 383 -26.67 8.62 10.56
CA ASN A 383 -27.33 7.90 11.65
C ASN A 383 -26.94 8.49 13.03
N PRO A 384 -27.80 8.35 14.05
CA PRO A 384 -27.42 8.70 15.41
C PRO A 384 -26.13 7.97 15.84
N ILE A 385 -25.19 8.70 16.45
CA ILE A 385 -23.90 8.15 16.90
C ILE A 385 -24.07 6.89 17.77
N PRO A 386 -24.98 6.87 18.79
CA PRO A 386 -25.24 5.67 19.57
C PRO A 386 -25.66 4.45 18.75
N TYR A 387 -26.49 4.67 17.73
CA TYR A 387 -26.95 3.59 16.86
C TYR A 387 -25.80 3.00 16.03
N SER A 388 -24.96 3.84 15.43
CA SER A 388 -23.81 3.36 14.68
C SER A 388 -22.74 2.71 15.55
N ALA A 389 -22.61 3.12 16.82
CA ALA A 389 -21.77 2.43 17.79
C ALA A 389 -22.29 1.01 18.11
N VAL A 390 -23.61 0.82 18.23
CA VAL A 390 -24.20 -0.52 18.37
C VAL A 390 -23.89 -1.38 17.15
N GLN A 391 -24.03 -0.83 15.95
CA GLN A 391 -23.69 -1.55 14.70
C GLN A 391 -22.22 -1.97 14.66
N LEU A 392 -21.30 -1.09 15.07
CA LEU A 392 -19.87 -1.40 15.17
C LEU A 392 -19.61 -2.52 16.17
N ARG A 393 -20.19 -2.43 17.38
CA ARG A 393 -20.07 -3.47 18.41
C ARG A 393 -20.56 -4.82 17.92
N GLN A 394 -21.77 -4.86 17.34
CA GLN A 394 -22.35 -6.09 16.81
C GLN A 394 -21.48 -6.69 15.70
N SER A 395 -20.99 -5.87 14.77
CA SER A 395 -20.11 -6.33 13.69
C SER A 395 -18.80 -6.91 14.22
N LEU A 396 -18.20 -6.31 15.25
CA LEU A 396 -17.00 -6.84 15.90
C LEU A 396 -17.26 -8.15 16.63
N GLN A 397 -18.34 -8.23 17.41
CA GLN A 397 -18.72 -9.45 18.13
C GLN A 397 -19.01 -10.61 17.18
N GLU A 398 -19.73 -10.34 16.09
CA GLU A 398 -19.99 -11.32 15.03
C GLU A 398 -18.69 -11.79 14.37
N ALA A 399 -17.78 -10.87 14.04
CA ALA A 399 -16.48 -11.22 13.45
C ALA A 399 -15.64 -12.07 14.40
N ILE A 400 -15.50 -11.68 15.67
CA ILE A 400 -14.77 -12.46 16.69
C ILE A 400 -15.37 -13.85 16.82
N GLN A 401 -16.70 -13.96 16.89
CA GLN A 401 -17.39 -15.25 16.99
C GLN A 401 -17.15 -16.13 15.76
N ASN A 402 -17.24 -15.56 14.56
CA ASN A 402 -17.00 -16.27 13.31
C ASN A 402 -15.56 -16.78 13.18
N LEU A 403 -14.59 -16.08 13.76
CA LEU A 403 -13.19 -16.49 13.83
C LEU A 403 -12.93 -17.53 14.94
N GLY A 404 -13.97 -17.99 15.65
CA GLY A 404 -13.86 -18.99 16.72
C GLY A 404 -13.58 -18.41 18.11
N GLY A 405 -13.59 -17.07 18.24
CA GLY A 405 -13.38 -16.34 19.48
C GLY A 405 -11.96 -16.46 20.05
N MET A 406 -11.78 -15.92 21.26
CA MET A 406 -10.49 -15.89 21.96
C MET A 406 -9.89 -17.28 22.25
N GLN A 407 -10.73 -18.34 22.24
CA GLN A 407 -10.25 -19.72 22.40
C GLN A 407 -9.50 -20.21 21.17
N ALA A 408 -9.91 -19.77 19.97
CA ALA A 408 -9.22 -20.10 18.72
C ALA A 408 -7.96 -19.23 18.54
N ASP A 409 -8.09 -17.93 18.83
CA ASP A 409 -7.00 -16.96 18.75
C ASP A 409 -7.07 -15.90 19.88
N PRO A 410 -6.16 -15.95 20.87
CA PRO A 410 -6.07 -14.94 21.91
C PRO A 410 -5.81 -13.52 21.41
N ALA A 411 -5.23 -13.34 20.21
CA ALA A 411 -4.97 -12.00 19.66
C ALA A 411 -6.27 -11.20 19.39
N LEU A 412 -7.41 -11.87 19.28
CA LEU A 412 -8.72 -11.23 19.15
C LEU A 412 -9.19 -10.48 20.42
N ASP A 413 -8.54 -10.69 21.57
CA ASP A 413 -8.76 -9.89 22.80
C ASP A 413 -7.95 -8.58 22.83
N HIS A 414 -7.16 -8.30 21.77
CA HIS A 414 -6.25 -7.16 21.70
C HIS A 414 -6.60 -6.20 20.56
N ILE A 415 -7.86 -5.77 20.49
CA ILE A 415 -8.35 -4.89 19.43
C ILE A 415 -7.91 -3.44 19.67
N THR A 416 -7.50 -2.78 18.59
CA THR A 416 -7.20 -1.36 18.54
C THR A 416 -8.23 -0.63 17.67
N LEU A 417 -9.00 0.28 18.27
CA LEU A 417 -9.95 1.13 17.54
C LEU A 417 -9.28 2.44 17.14
N ILE A 418 -9.30 2.80 15.86
CA ILE A 418 -8.83 4.10 15.38
C ILE A 418 -10.00 4.83 14.73
N GLY A 419 -10.45 5.89 15.39
CA GLY A 419 -11.61 6.67 14.94
C GLY A 419 -11.21 8.05 14.46
N HIS A 420 -11.61 8.42 13.25
CA HIS A 420 -11.46 9.78 12.72
C HIS A 420 -12.75 10.58 12.91
N SER A 421 -12.65 11.80 13.43
CA SER A 421 -13.78 12.73 13.54
C SER A 421 -14.97 12.09 14.24
N GLN A 422 -16.16 12.04 13.60
CA GLN A 422 -17.33 11.32 14.12
C GLN A 422 -17.02 9.85 14.49
N GLY A 423 -16.17 9.16 13.72
CA GLY A 423 -15.77 7.77 13.98
C GLY A 423 -15.03 7.58 15.31
N GLY A 424 -14.37 8.63 15.82
CA GLY A 424 -13.80 8.65 17.16
C GLY A 424 -14.85 8.63 18.26
N LEU A 425 -16.00 9.29 18.06
CA LEU A 425 -17.11 9.25 19.02
C LEU A 425 -17.78 7.86 19.04
N LEU A 426 -17.90 7.21 17.89
CA LEU A 426 -18.35 5.80 17.81
C LEU A 426 -17.38 4.90 18.57
N SER A 427 -16.08 5.05 18.33
CA SER A 427 -15.04 4.28 19.01
C SER A 427 -15.08 4.50 20.52
N LYS A 428 -15.29 5.74 20.99
CA LYS A 428 -15.46 6.07 22.41
C LYS A 428 -16.63 5.32 23.04
N MET A 429 -17.78 5.23 22.37
CA MET A 429 -18.96 4.49 22.86
C MET A 429 -18.68 2.98 23.08
N LEU A 430 -17.61 2.43 22.50
CA LEU A 430 -17.21 1.04 22.73
C LEU A 430 -16.31 0.84 23.94
N VAL A 431 -15.73 1.91 24.50
CA VAL A 431 -14.70 1.85 25.53
C VAL A 431 -15.05 2.65 26.80
N ILE A 432 -16.31 3.04 26.95
CA ILE A 432 -16.83 3.73 28.14
C ILE A 432 -17.83 2.86 28.88
N ASN A 433 -17.98 3.14 30.17
CA ASN A 433 -19.10 2.66 30.99
C ASN A 433 -20.01 3.85 31.26
N ALA A 434 -21.10 3.97 30.50
CA ALA A 434 -21.99 5.13 30.59
C ALA A 434 -22.93 5.07 31.79
N GLU A 435 -23.27 3.86 32.25
CA GLU A 435 -24.36 3.64 33.20
C GLU A 435 -25.61 4.42 32.73
N ASN A 436 -26.19 5.28 33.58
CA ASN A 436 -27.34 6.10 33.21
C ASN A 436 -26.97 7.48 32.64
N ARG A 437 -25.69 7.86 32.63
CA ARG A 437 -25.26 9.26 32.39
C ARG A 437 -25.68 9.82 31.04
N LEU A 438 -25.63 8.99 29.98
CA LEU A 438 -26.08 9.40 28.64
C LEU A 438 -27.60 9.55 28.58
N TRP A 439 -28.34 8.63 29.22
CA TRP A 439 -29.80 8.68 29.26
C TRP A 439 -30.31 9.87 30.07
N ASP A 440 -29.79 10.04 31.29
CA ASP A 440 -30.23 11.09 32.21
C ASP A 440 -29.94 12.50 31.69
N GLY A 441 -28.89 12.65 30.88
CA GLY A 441 -28.60 13.92 30.19
C GLY A 441 -29.53 14.21 29.00
N LEU A 442 -30.18 13.18 28.44
CA LEU A 442 -31.12 13.31 27.32
C LEU A 442 -32.57 13.39 27.77
N ILE A 443 -32.96 12.58 28.77
CA ILE A 443 -34.33 12.38 29.21
C ILE A 443 -34.36 12.30 30.73
N SER A 444 -35.14 13.18 31.36
CA SER A 444 -35.31 13.21 32.82
C SER A 444 -36.11 12.04 33.39
N VAL A 445 -36.81 11.27 32.54
CA VAL A 445 -37.64 10.13 32.96
C VAL A 445 -36.82 8.85 32.85
N PRO A 446 -36.71 8.01 33.90
CA PRO A 446 -36.00 6.74 33.81
C PRO A 446 -36.56 5.84 32.72
N LEU A 447 -35.69 5.17 31.96
CA LEU A 447 -36.11 4.30 30.85
C LEU A 447 -37.17 3.28 31.27
N ASP A 448 -37.06 2.73 32.49
CA ASP A 448 -37.97 1.72 33.05
C ASP A 448 -39.37 2.23 33.40
N GLN A 449 -39.59 3.55 33.40
CA GLN A 449 -40.90 4.15 33.62
C GLN A 449 -41.62 4.47 32.29
N LEU A 450 -40.92 4.44 31.15
CA LEU A 450 -41.54 4.66 29.84
C LEU A 450 -42.27 3.42 29.36
N ASN A 451 -43.49 3.61 28.85
CA ASN A 451 -44.29 2.54 28.25
C ASN A 451 -43.80 2.23 26.82
N LEU A 452 -42.75 1.42 26.72
CA LEU A 452 -42.10 1.04 25.47
C LEU A 452 -42.19 -0.46 25.23
N THR A 453 -42.21 -0.87 23.96
CA THR A 453 -42.07 -2.29 23.59
C THR A 453 -40.69 -2.81 24.02
N SER A 454 -40.58 -4.11 24.32
CA SER A 454 -39.30 -4.73 24.73
C SER A 454 -38.18 -4.46 23.72
N ARG A 455 -38.47 -4.62 22.42
CA ARG A 455 -37.51 -4.35 21.34
C ARG A 455 -36.95 -2.92 21.37
N THR A 456 -37.82 -1.93 21.59
CA THR A 456 -37.39 -0.52 21.68
C THR A 456 -36.58 -0.26 22.94
N ARG A 457 -37.02 -0.83 24.07
CA ARG A 457 -36.29 -0.74 25.34
C ARG A 457 -34.89 -1.34 25.22
N ASP A 458 -34.77 -2.51 24.62
CA ASP A 458 -33.49 -3.22 24.43
C ASP A 458 -32.56 -2.41 23.52
N MET A 459 -33.07 -1.88 22.41
CA MET A 459 -32.28 -1.04 21.51
C MET A 459 -31.80 0.26 22.18
N LEU A 460 -32.62 0.88 23.03
CA LEU A 460 -32.22 2.06 23.81
C LEU A 460 -31.19 1.70 24.89
N ARG A 461 -31.32 0.53 25.53
CA ARG A 461 -30.31 0.01 26.46
C ARG A 461 -28.97 -0.19 25.77
N GLU A 462 -28.95 -0.89 24.63
CA GLU A 462 -27.72 -1.12 23.86
C GLU A 462 -27.06 0.18 23.39
N ALA A 463 -27.86 1.16 22.97
CA ALA A 463 -27.34 2.41 22.41
C ALA A 463 -26.91 3.43 23.49
N LEU A 464 -27.69 3.59 24.57
CA LEU A 464 -27.52 4.70 25.53
C LEU A 464 -27.00 4.26 26.90
N PHE A 465 -26.81 2.96 27.13
CA PHE A 465 -26.19 2.43 28.34
C PHE A 465 -24.97 1.54 27.99
N PRO A 466 -24.03 2.00 27.14
CA PRO A 466 -22.89 1.18 26.74
C PRO A 466 -21.99 0.83 27.93
N SER A 467 -21.47 -0.39 27.89
CA SER A 467 -20.35 -0.87 28.69
C SER A 467 -19.11 -1.05 27.82
N ALA A 468 -17.92 -0.90 28.39
CA ALA A 468 -16.68 -1.07 27.65
C ALA A 468 -16.58 -2.51 27.10
N MET A 469 -16.16 -2.65 25.84
CA MET A 469 -15.84 -3.94 25.24
C MET A 469 -14.52 -4.45 25.84
N PRO A 470 -14.50 -5.64 26.47
CA PRO A 470 -13.29 -6.17 27.08
C PRO A 470 -12.19 -6.47 26.05
N GLU A 471 -12.55 -6.78 24.81
CA GLU A 471 -11.62 -7.13 23.73
C GLU A 471 -10.88 -5.92 23.16
N VAL A 472 -11.31 -4.69 23.48
CA VAL A 472 -10.66 -3.46 23.00
C VAL A 472 -9.65 -3.01 24.05
N LYS A 473 -8.36 -3.00 23.71
CA LYS A 473 -7.28 -2.58 24.62
C LYS A 473 -6.75 -1.19 24.32
N ASN A 474 -6.90 -0.72 23.08
CA ASN A 474 -6.44 0.60 22.66
C ASN A 474 -7.52 1.36 21.89
N VAL A 475 -7.60 2.67 22.10
CA VAL A 475 -8.40 3.59 21.29
C VAL A 475 -7.58 4.80 20.87
N VAL A 476 -7.61 5.14 19.59
CA VAL A 476 -6.92 6.30 19.00
C VAL A 476 -7.95 7.25 18.39
N PHE A 477 -8.05 8.44 18.99
CA PHE A 477 -8.90 9.53 18.53
C PHE A 477 -8.12 10.42 17.58
N ILE A 478 -8.52 10.49 16.30
CA ILE A 478 -7.93 11.36 15.30
C ILE A 478 -8.93 12.47 14.96
N SER A 479 -8.59 13.72 15.22
CA SER A 479 -9.46 14.88 14.94
C SER A 479 -10.88 14.73 15.53
N THR A 480 -11.02 14.06 16.68
CA THR A 480 -12.33 13.68 17.23
C THR A 480 -12.94 14.85 18.00
N PRO A 481 -14.18 15.28 17.72
CA PRO A 481 -14.82 16.38 18.43
C PRO A 481 -15.41 15.93 19.78
N GLN A 482 -14.54 15.64 20.76
CA GLN A 482 -14.93 15.09 22.07
C GLN A 482 -15.95 15.97 22.80
N HIS A 483 -15.84 17.29 22.67
CA HIS A 483 -16.78 18.28 23.23
C HIS A 483 -17.67 18.94 22.16
N GLY A 484 -17.76 18.33 20.97
CA GLY A 484 -18.56 18.80 19.84
C GLY A 484 -17.82 19.77 18.92
N SER A 485 -18.22 19.83 17.66
CA SER A 485 -17.62 20.71 16.66
C SER A 485 -18.65 21.72 16.14
N TYR A 486 -18.17 22.89 15.76
CA TYR A 486 -19.05 23.93 15.23
C TYR A 486 -19.41 23.75 13.75
N LEU A 487 -18.72 22.86 13.02
CA LEU A 487 -18.74 22.71 11.56
C LEU A 487 -19.31 23.92 10.80
N ALA A 488 -18.40 24.86 10.53
CA ALA A 488 -18.31 25.71 9.34
C ALA A 488 -19.63 26.14 8.67
N THR A 489 -19.99 27.42 8.82
CA THR A 489 -21.07 28.14 8.10
C THR A 489 -22.46 27.50 8.18
N LEU A 490 -23.40 28.25 8.76
CA LEU A 490 -24.85 27.95 8.87
C LEU A 490 -25.57 27.47 7.57
N SER A 491 -24.93 27.50 6.40
CA SER A 491 -25.51 27.09 5.11
C SER A 491 -25.32 25.60 4.78
N VAL A 492 -24.19 24.95 5.11
CA VAL A 492 -23.90 23.58 4.67
C VAL A 492 -24.57 22.53 5.56
N SER A 493 -24.58 22.74 6.88
CA SER A 493 -25.21 21.85 7.87
C SER A 493 -26.74 21.76 7.72
N ARG A 494 -27.42 22.84 7.30
CA ARG A 494 -28.88 22.83 7.03
C ARG A 494 -29.26 22.07 5.76
N ILE A 495 -28.39 22.05 4.75
CA ILE A 495 -28.64 21.37 3.48
C ILE A 495 -28.40 19.86 3.64
N LEU A 496 -27.29 19.46 4.26
CA LEU A 496 -27.01 18.04 4.53
C LEU A 496 -28.05 17.40 5.45
N GLY A 497 -28.47 18.08 6.53
CA GLY A 497 -29.44 17.51 7.47
C GLY A 497 -30.84 17.27 6.92
N ARG A 498 -31.25 17.95 5.84
CA ARG A 498 -32.54 17.72 5.16
C ARG A 498 -32.52 16.51 4.22
N MET A 499 -31.34 16.00 3.88
CA MET A 499 -31.15 14.89 2.96
C MET A 499 -30.87 13.55 3.67
N ILE A 500 -30.74 13.54 5.01
CA ILE A 500 -30.48 12.33 5.79
C ILE A 500 -31.78 11.52 5.93
N THR A 501 -31.77 10.29 5.42
CA THR A 501 -32.81 9.29 5.66
C THR A 501 -32.36 8.33 6.75
N PHE A 502 -33.21 8.11 7.76
CA PHE A 502 -32.90 7.14 8.81
C PHE A 502 -33.31 5.70 8.45
N PRO A 503 -32.59 4.71 9.02
CA PRO A 503 -33.03 3.33 9.14
C PRO A 503 -34.45 3.21 9.66
N LEU A 504 -35.19 2.21 9.19
CA LEU A 504 -36.54 1.94 9.70
C LEU A 504 -36.53 1.70 11.22
N THR A 505 -35.52 0.98 11.71
CA THR A 505 -35.28 0.69 13.13
C THR A 505 -35.21 1.95 13.98
N VAL A 506 -34.43 2.95 13.55
CA VAL A 506 -34.31 4.25 14.25
C VAL A 506 -35.64 5.01 14.21
N THR A 507 -36.29 5.09 13.05
CA THR A 507 -37.58 5.81 12.94
C THR A 507 -38.67 5.20 13.83
N HIS A 508 -38.66 3.88 14.02
CA HIS A 508 -39.63 3.20 14.88
C HIS A 508 -39.43 3.56 16.36
N VAL A 509 -38.18 3.59 16.82
CA VAL A 509 -37.86 3.96 18.21
C VAL A 509 -38.21 5.42 18.52
N LEU A 510 -37.88 6.35 17.62
CA LEU A 510 -38.26 7.75 17.79
C LEU A 510 -39.79 7.92 17.90
N ASN A 511 -40.55 7.23 17.04
CA ASN A 511 -42.01 7.29 17.10
C ASN A 511 -42.57 6.72 18.42
N GLN A 512 -42.02 5.61 18.94
CA GLN A 512 -42.46 5.06 20.21
C GLN A 512 -42.13 5.96 21.41
N LEU A 513 -40.97 6.64 21.41
CA LEU A 513 -40.59 7.59 22.46
C LEU A 513 -41.55 8.79 22.51
N VAL A 514 -41.89 9.35 21.35
CA VAL A 514 -42.85 10.47 21.26
C VAL A 514 -44.26 10.03 21.68
N GLN A 515 -44.66 8.78 21.40
CA GLN A 515 -45.95 8.25 21.85
C GLN A 515 -45.98 7.94 23.36
N ALA A 516 -44.84 7.62 23.97
CA ALA A 516 -44.75 7.31 25.39
C ALA A 516 -44.82 8.57 26.26
N ASP A 517 -44.30 9.70 25.79
CA ASP A 517 -44.38 11.00 26.45
C ASP A 517 -44.28 12.15 25.43
N ASP A 518 -45.34 12.96 25.33
CA ASP A 518 -45.42 14.11 24.41
C ASP A 518 -44.33 15.16 24.69
N ALA A 519 -43.81 15.24 25.92
CA ALA A 519 -42.71 16.15 26.26
C ALA A 519 -41.42 15.81 25.48
N LEU A 520 -41.23 14.54 25.10
CA LEU A 520 -40.04 14.07 24.36
C LEU A 520 -40.08 14.42 22.87
N ARG A 521 -41.19 14.98 22.36
CA ARG A 521 -41.35 15.30 20.93
C ARG A 521 -40.31 16.28 20.39
N LEU A 522 -39.92 17.26 21.19
CA LEU A 522 -38.92 18.26 20.79
C LEU A 522 -37.50 17.68 20.84
N ASP A 523 -37.18 16.96 21.91
CA ASP A 523 -35.85 16.39 22.15
C ASP A 523 -35.54 15.20 21.23
N MET A 524 -36.55 14.42 20.86
CA MET A 524 -36.44 13.26 19.95
C MET A 524 -36.80 13.59 18.50
N SER A 525 -36.81 14.87 18.12
CA SER A 525 -37.01 15.25 16.73
C SER A 525 -35.87 14.68 15.84
N PRO A 526 -36.16 14.18 14.62
CA PRO A 526 -35.15 13.56 13.76
C PRO A 526 -33.88 14.39 13.55
N TRP A 527 -34.01 15.71 13.48
CA TRP A 527 -32.88 16.62 13.39
C TRP A 527 -31.96 16.58 14.62
N ARG A 528 -32.52 16.51 15.84
CA ARG A 528 -31.73 16.51 17.09
C ARG A 528 -31.00 15.19 17.35
N VAL A 529 -31.49 14.10 16.78
CA VAL A 529 -30.85 12.77 16.94
C VAL A 529 -29.89 12.44 15.79
N ALA A 530 -29.94 13.17 14.68
CA ALA A 530 -28.99 13.03 13.58
C ALA A 530 -27.56 13.33 14.05
N SER A 531 -26.56 12.61 13.52
CA SER A 531 -25.15 12.79 13.88
C SER A 531 -24.66 14.24 13.79
N VAL A 532 -25.11 14.99 12.78
CA VAL A 532 -24.71 16.40 12.56
C VAL A 532 -25.07 17.27 13.75
N TYR A 533 -26.31 17.18 14.25
CA TYR A 533 -26.69 17.90 15.47
C TYR A 533 -26.10 17.22 16.70
N GLY A 534 -26.04 15.88 16.72
CA GLY A 534 -25.42 15.10 17.77
C GLY A 534 -24.04 15.63 18.13
N MET A 535 -23.23 16.00 17.15
CA MET A 535 -21.89 16.57 17.30
C MET A 535 -21.83 18.08 17.62
N SER A 536 -22.97 18.76 17.75
CA SER A 536 -23.00 20.16 18.19
C SER A 536 -22.57 20.26 19.66
N PRO A 537 -21.78 21.28 20.06
CA PRO A 537 -21.45 21.51 21.46
C PRO A 537 -22.67 21.80 22.34
N GLN A 538 -23.81 22.16 21.73
CA GLN A 538 -25.08 22.41 22.42
C GLN A 538 -25.96 21.16 22.53
N SER A 539 -25.54 20.03 21.95
CA SER A 539 -26.25 18.77 22.04
C SER A 539 -26.08 18.16 23.42
N SER A 540 -27.19 17.83 24.08
CA SER A 540 -27.18 17.14 25.37
C SER A 540 -26.46 15.79 25.29
N PHE A 541 -26.52 15.12 24.14
CA PHE A 541 -25.78 13.87 23.91
C PHE A 541 -24.27 14.08 24.06
N ILE A 542 -23.70 15.09 23.41
CA ILE A 542 -22.26 15.33 23.45
C ILE A 542 -21.80 15.89 24.79
N GLN A 543 -22.60 16.73 25.43
CA GLN A 543 -22.30 17.21 26.78
C GLN A 543 -22.25 16.04 27.78
N SER A 544 -23.14 15.07 27.62
CA SER A 544 -23.14 13.86 28.46
C SER A 544 -21.99 12.92 28.11
N LEU A 545 -21.70 12.71 26.82
CA LEU A 545 -20.63 11.83 26.37
C LEU A 545 -19.24 12.37 26.73
N SER A 546 -19.03 13.68 26.67
CA SER A 546 -17.74 14.30 26.97
C SER A 546 -17.34 14.13 28.43
N ALA A 547 -18.32 14.15 29.35
CA ALA A 547 -18.15 13.95 30.78
C ALA A 547 -17.83 12.50 31.19
N ILE A 548 -17.92 11.54 30.26
CA ILE A 548 -17.60 10.13 30.52
C ILE A 548 -16.19 9.86 30.02
N GLU A 549 -15.31 9.44 30.92
CA GLU A 549 -13.94 9.05 30.58
C GLU A 549 -13.89 7.64 29.99
N VAL A 550 -12.84 7.37 29.21
CA VAL A 550 -12.52 6.03 28.73
C VAL A 550 -12.18 5.12 29.92
N SER A 551 -12.63 3.87 29.83
CA SER A 551 -12.35 2.82 30.81
C SER A 551 -10.87 2.78 31.19
N PRO A 552 -10.53 2.58 32.48
CA PRO A 552 -9.12 2.49 32.91
C PRO A 552 -8.38 1.28 32.32
N ASP A 553 -9.10 0.27 31.82
CA ASP A 553 -8.53 -0.93 31.20
C ASP A 553 -8.17 -0.73 29.71
N VAL A 554 -8.43 0.45 29.16
CA VAL A 554 -8.18 0.80 27.75
C VAL A 554 -7.16 1.95 27.70
N GLU A 555 -6.09 1.76 26.92
CA GLU A 555 -5.17 2.85 26.59
C GLU A 555 -5.83 3.79 25.58
N ALA A 556 -5.89 5.08 25.91
CA ALA A 556 -6.49 6.08 25.06
C ALA A 556 -5.45 7.05 24.52
N HIS A 557 -5.54 7.40 23.23
CA HIS A 557 -4.61 8.31 22.57
C HIS A 557 -5.37 9.35 21.76
N SER A 558 -4.87 10.58 21.73
CA SER A 558 -5.41 11.68 20.92
C SER A 558 -4.36 12.18 19.93
N ILE A 559 -4.74 12.28 18.67
CA ILE A 559 -3.98 12.93 17.61
C ILE A 559 -4.81 14.10 17.09
N ILE A 560 -4.36 15.31 17.39
CA ILE A 560 -5.11 16.55 17.18
C ILE A 560 -4.37 17.42 16.17
N PRO A 561 -4.81 17.46 14.90
CA PRO A 561 -4.23 18.40 13.95
C PRO A 561 -4.60 19.84 14.29
N VAL A 562 -3.74 20.79 13.94
CA VAL A 562 -4.02 22.23 14.00
C VAL A 562 -3.43 22.90 12.76
N THR A 563 -4.12 23.88 12.19
CA THR A 563 -3.63 24.62 11.00
C THR A 563 -2.50 25.60 11.34
N GLY A 564 -2.38 25.98 12.61
CA GLY A 564 -1.33 26.87 13.14
C GLY A 564 -0.08 26.14 13.65
N ASP A 565 0.69 26.87 14.47
CA ASP A 565 2.02 26.47 14.95
C ASP A 565 2.02 25.51 16.16
N GLY A 566 0.85 25.11 16.70
CA GLY A 566 0.80 24.27 17.90
C GLY A 566 -0.51 24.37 18.70
N PRO A 567 -0.57 23.73 19.88
CA PRO A 567 -1.73 23.79 20.77
C PRO A 567 -1.99 25.22 21.25
N SER A 568 -3.25 25.64 21.16
CA SER A 568 -3.74 26.92 21.71
C SER A 568 -5.25 26.81 21.93
N PRO A 569 -5.84 27.54 22.91
CA PRO A 569 -7.29 27.65 23.07
C PRO A 569 -8.04 28.01 21.78
N THR A 570 -7.40 28.79 20.90
CA THR A 570 -7.99 29.22 19.62
C THR A 570 -7.56 28.37 18.43
N ALA A 571 -6.72 27.36 18.62
CA ALA A 571 -6.28 26.48 17.54
C ALA A 571 -7.42 25.59 17.04
N SER A 572 -7.37 25.27 15.77
CA SER A 572 -8.35 24.40 15.10
C SER A 572 -7.72 23.74 13.88
N ASP A 573 -8.25 22.57 13.53
CA ASP A 573 -7.94 21.88 12.27
C ASP A 573 -8.78 22.35 11.07
N GLY A 574 -9.56 23.43 11.27
CA GLY A 574 -10.52 23.97 10.30
C GLY A 574 -11.96 23.47 10.49
N VAL A 575 -12.17 22.45 11.33
CA VAL A 575 -13.47 21.81 11.57
C VAL A 575 -13.76 21.69 13.07
N VAL A 576 -12.79 21.17 13.82
CA VAL A 576 -12.81 20.92 15.25
C VAL A 576 -11.81 21.86 15.91
N ASN A 577 -12.22 22.50 17.00
CA ASN A 577 -11.31 23.31 17.82
C ASN A 577 -10.44 22.38 18.67
N TYR A 578 -9.19 22.77 18.92
CA TYR A 578 -8.26 22.02 19.77
C TYR A 578 -8.89 21.71 21.14
N GLU A 579 -9.50 22.70 21.81
CA GLU A 579 -10.19 22.49 23.10
C GLU A 579 -11.31 21.44 23.03
N SER A 580 -11.97 21.31 21.87
CA SER A 580 -13.00 20.30 21.70
C SER A 580 -12.42 18.90 21.59
N ALA A 581 -11.29 18.75 20.90
CA ALA A 581 -10.63 17.46 20.72
C ALA A 581 -9.80 17.02 21.95
N HIS A 582 -9.28 17.99 22.70
CA HIS A 582 -8.45 17.77 23.88
C HIS A 582 -9.23 17.06 24.98
N VAL A 583 -8.65 16.01 25.55
CA VAL A 583 -9.20 15.28 26.71
C VAL A 583 -8.05 14.86 27.64
N PRO A 584 -8.04 15.28 28.91
CA PRO A 584 -6.86 15.12 29.76
C PRO A 584 -6.58 13.68 30.20
N TYR A 585 -7.55 12.77 30.07
CA TYR A 585 -7.45 11.39 30.55
C TYR A 585 -6.72 10.43 29.59
N VAL A 586 -6.21 10.91 28.44
CA VAL A 586 -5.50 10.05 27.46
C VAL A 586 -4.06 9.76 27.87
N ASN A 587 -3.55 8.60 27.47
CA ASN A 587 -2.18 8.14 27.66
C ASN A 587 -1.19 8.95 26.81
N SER A 588 -1.54 9.28 25.55
CA SER A 588 -0.81 10.27 24.74
C SER A 588 -1.74 11.29 24.11
N GLU A 589 -1.27 12.54 24.03
CA GLU A 589 -1.83 13.54 23.14
C GLU A 589 -0.72 14.11 22.26
N LEU A 590 -0.91 13.99 20.95
CA LEU A 590 -0.03 14.54 19.93
C LEU A 590 -0.77 15.62 19.15
N VAL A 591 -0.22 16.81 19.13
CA VAL A 591 -0.64 17.87 18.21
C VAL A 591 0.16 17.78 16.92
N VAL A 592 -0.54 17.77 15.78
CA VAL A 592 0.08 17.77 14.44
C VAL A 592 -0.02 19.18 13.86
N LYS A 593 1.11 19.88 13.83
CA LYS A 593 1.19 21.27 13.37
C LYS A 593 0.98 21.37 11.86
N HIS A 594 0.44 22.50 11.42
CA HIS A 594 0.17 22.78 10.00
C HIS A 594 -0.60 21.66 9.28
N SER A 595 -1.56 21.05 9.98
CA SER A 595 -2.40 19.99 9.44
C SER A 595 -3.87 20.36 9.57
N GLU A 596 -4.64 19.98 8.54
CA GLU A 596 -6.09 20.15 8.52
C GLU A 596 -6.79 18.91 9.11
N HIS A 597 -8.12 19.00 9.21
CA HIS A 597 -8.98 17.98 9.81
C HIS A 597 -8.77 16.56 9.27
N SER A 598 -8.52 16.42 7.96
CA SER A 598 -8.24 15.14 7.31
C SER A 598 -6.75 14.80 7.40
N THR A 599 -6.28 14.47 8.60
CA THR A 599 -4.85 14.23 8.89
C THR A 599 -4.42 12.77 8.76
N GLN A 600 -5.29 11.86 8.31
CA GLN A 600 -4.98 10.42 8.24
C GLN A 600 -3.83 10.08 7.28
N SER A 601 -3.61 10.91 6.25
CA SER A 601 -2.49 10.78 5.32
C SER A 601 -1.26 11.61 5.70
N ASN A 602 -1.30 12.33 6.83
CA ASN A 602 -0.18 13.13 7.31
C ASN A 602 0.88 12.20 7.91
N PRO A 603 2.17 12.31 7.52
CA PRO A 603 3.23 11.42 8.01
C PRO A 603 3.43 11.50 9.53
N VAL A 604 3.15 12.63 10.18
CA VAL A 604 3.24 12.78 11.63
C VAL A 604 2.15 11.96 12.33
N THR A 605 0.92 11.99 11.81
CA THR A 605 -0.20 11.18 12.30
C THR A 605 0.08 9.69 12.14
N ILE A 606 0.54 9.27 10.95
CA ILE A 606 0.89 7.88 10.66
C ILE A 606 2.02 7.41 11.59
N ALA A 607 3.03 8.26 11.85
CA ALA A 607 4.12 7.93 12.75
C ALA A 607 3.66 7.70 14.20
N GLU A 608 2.67 8.46 14.71
CA GLU A 608 2.10 8.22 16.04
C GLU A 608 1.23 6.98 16.10
N VAL A 609 0.42 6.71 15.07
CA VAL A 609 -0.32 5.44 14.98
C VAL A 609 0.66 4.26 14.98
N ARG A 610 1.72 4.33 14.16
CA ARG A 610 2.80 3.34 14.16
C ARG A 610 3.42 3.18 15.55
N ARG A 611 3.69 4.27 16.27
CA ARG A 611 4.21 4.23 17.65
C ARG A 611 3.23 3.57 18.63
N ILE A 612 1.93 3.78 18.49
CA ILE A 612 0.94 3.13 19.35
C ILE A 612 0.90 1.62 19.07
N LEU A 613 0.88 1.21 17.80
CA LEU A 613 0.87 -0.21 17.42
C LEU A 613 2.14 -0.94 17.89
N PHE A 614 3.31 -0.34 17.72
CA PHE A 614 4.56 -0.94 18.21
C PHE A 614 4.60 -1.04 19.74
N GLN A 615 3.98 -0.10 20.46
CA GLN A 615 3.87 -0.20 21.92
C GLN A 615 2.99 -1.40 22.31
N GLN A 616 1.89 -1.62 21.61
CA GLN A 616 1.06 -2.81 21.84
C GLN A 616 1.80 -4.12 21.53
N ILE A 617 2.69 -4.16 20.52
CA ILE A 617 3.58 -5.31 20.29
C ILE A 617 4.44 -5.57 21.54
N LEU A 618 5.04 -4.53 22.13
CA LEU A 618 5.88 -4.66 23.33
C LEU A 618 5.12 -5.21 24.55
N GLU A 619 3.86 -4.82 24.70
CA GLU A 619 3.03 -5.24 25.83
C GLU A 619 2.53 -6.68 25.69
N THR A 620 2.40 -7.17 24.45
CA THR A 620 1.83 -8.49 24.14
C THR A 620 2.89 -9.54 23.83
N SER A 621 4.11 -9.13 23.45
CA SER A 621 5.19 -10.04 23.06
C SER A 621 6.23 -10.14 24.17
N SER A 622 6.65 -11.37 24.52
CA SER A 622 7.73 -11.63 25.48
C SER A 622 9.14 -11.49 24.89
N ASP A 623 9.25 -11.15 23.61
CA ASP A 623 10.50 -11.07 22.85
C ASP A 623 11.08 -9.64 22.81
N GLN A 624 12.32 -9.54 22.30
CA GLN A 624 13.04 -8.27 22.19
C GLN A 624 12.21 -7.19 21.47
N PRO A 625 12.34 -5.92 21.88
CA PRO A 625 11.58 -4.82 21.30
C PRO A 625 11.76 -4.77 19.78
N PRO A 626 10.70 -4.57 18.98
CA PRO A 626 10.81 -4.48 17.53
C PRO A 626 11.85 -3.44 17.14
N SER A 627 12.69 -3.76 16.15
CA SER A 627 13.74 -2.86 15.69
C SER A 627 13.11 -1.65 15.00
N GLY A 628 12.89 -0.57 15.75
CA GLY A 628 12.25 0.64 15.23
C GLY A 628 12.43 1.84 16.15
N ASP A 629 12.61 3.02 15.56
CA ASP A 629 12.70 4.27 16.32
C ASP A 629 11.30 4.70 16.77
N MET A 630 11.03 4.46 18.05
CA MET A 630 9.75 4.66 18.73
C MET A 630 9.71 5.93 19.58
N ALA A 631 10.81 6.69 19.56
CA ALA A 631 10.95 7.80 20.47
C ALA A 631 10.13 8.99 19.98
N LYS A 632 9.27 9.50 20.86
CA LYS A 632 8.47 10.74 20.69
C LYS A 632 9.29 11.90 20.10
N ARG A 633 10.59 12.00 20.45
CA ARG A 633 11.52 13.00 19.91
C ARG A 633 11.60 13.03 18.39
N ASN A 634 11.43 11.89 17.72
CA ASN A 634 11.52 11.82 16.26
C ASN A 634 10.21 12.24 15.61
N ILE A 635 9.07 11.90 16.21
CA ILE A 635 7.77 12.44 15.80
C ILE A 635 7.75 13.97 15.98
N MET A 636 8.36 14.47 17.06
CA MET A 636 8.51 15.92 17.25
C MET A 636 9.39 16.59 16.19
N ARG A 637 10.46 15.93 15.75
CA ARG A 637 11.36 16.45 14.69
C ARG A 637 10.66 16.61 13.34
N ILE A 638 9.64 15.81 13.05
CA ILE A 638 8.91 15.85 11.78
C ILE A 638 7.63 16.69 11.83
N GLY A 639 7.37 17.41 12.93
CA GLY A 639 6.26 18.37 13.04
C GLY A 639 5.24 18.08 14.14
N GLY A 640 5.44 17.02 14.93
CA GLY A 640 4.62 16.72 16.10
C GLY A 640 4.93 17.58 17.33
N GLU A 641 3.97 17.70 18.23
CA GLU A 641 4.15 18.30 19.55
C GLU A 641 3.33 17.53 20.59
N TYR A 642 3.99 16.90 21.58
CA TYR A 642 3.27 16.17 22.62
C TYR A 642 2.85 17.10 23.75
N VAL A 643 1.59 17.00 24.13
CA VAL A 643 1.01 17.74 25.26
C VAL A 643 1.03 16.84 26.50
N PRO A 644 1.42 17.36 27.68
CA PRO A 644 1.30 16.60 28.93
C PRO A 644 -0.16 16.22 29.23
N THR A 645 -0.39 14.98 29.63
CA THR A 645 -1.73 14.44 29.96
C THR A 645 -1.81 13.98 31.41
N GLY A 646 -3.02 13.75 31.91
CA GLY A 646 -3.31 13.36 33.30
C GLY A 646 -3.05 11.90 33.63
N ARG A 647 -2.90 11.00 32.64
CA ARG A 647 -2.48 9.61 32.84
C ARG A 647 -0.99 9.48 32.53
N SER A 648 -0.18 9.16 33.54
CA SER A 648 1.20 8.73 33.33
C SER A 648 1.23 7.30 32.81
N TRP A 649 2.12 7.03 31.84
CA TRP A 649 2.45 5.70 31.31
C TRP A 649 2.73 4.71 32.45
N LYS A 650 2.19 3.49 32.34
CA LYS A 650 2.60 2.38 33.22
C LYS A 650 3.91 1.78 32.72
#